data_AF-B4GDV9-F1
#
_entry.id   AF-B4GDV9-F1
#
_cell.length_a   1.000
_cell.length_b   1.000
_cell.length_c   1.000
_cell.angle_alpha   90.00
_cell.angle_beta   90.00
_cell.angle_gamma   90.00
#
_symmetry.space_group_name_H-M   'P 1'
#
loop_
_entity.id
_entity.type
_entity.pdbx_description
1 polymer ?
#
loop_
_entity_poly.entity_id
_entity_poly.type
_entity_poly.pdbx_seq_one_letter_code
_entity_poly.pdbx_strand_id
1 'polypeptide(L)'
;METTGSRSQTAQQQRTRLASSPSPPLNVNLGGGPNANSTSTLMGIETDPLPHGRNNNNSGHHRSHSITNAAATSFVNLLDGFTSRVSTAVTAAAAATATTTEVVVAAASVITNHLSSPTSGTPPHGLGGDDDEDCDDCEEDEDDAVDNDGHIAAPTPSKSWAENKIIVQEMRKKLSTLSSMVPTNVQFRHLSDGRARCYFVGSPPQNWETTLLFADINMQQQDEQQLLIQRLDGDSNVGIPTTAAGSPTGGSSQPTFHFGSAHRPKLSWNPLLQQPIPSAHVSSTSTSTSGSSCPYAREFQLLQERKRLSTWGITCYELHKPSGKLVFPCFNDLYQCLDTGYNSGLLFPTQLRTCPQWTALDPQICPQNSDMIAYISDCDLFVTHTLSGHEKRLTYTSCGRHSYPDDALSAGVPSYVMQEEFSRYQGFWWQPHSDDGIYRIVYEEVDETEVSLYTFPSSTAVHGRVDEYRFPRSGSTNAKSKLKLVQFVLNESLQISEICIKDLPYSLLAVFSWLEYIVRVGWTPDANYVWVQGLDRKQQRLDLFLIPLDNFCESYSSQVSTPTDSIGDHSWRSLYSRTITPLQVIYTEQSESWINVHDMLCFLDVSDTSVTYVWASEETGFRHLYLVTSSLVLTNANGQSDAGTPAPQQQQQQPQPSFVEQSALQPRIINKVALTSGEWEVLARNIWVDKPNQLVYFVGLRDTPLEKHLYVVSLQRPEHIRLLTEPGYSYLVEFDDECSLMLLVYCNIQRLPSCKVMRVNQTCQNGGVNGIQISLMGYLHEGGKPEPQYCPKIFRPQLPSGDIVYAMVYKPHNFEMGVKYPTVLNVYGGPEVQTVNNTFKGKHQLRMHMLAAQGYCVICIDSRGSRHRGKRFESHIRGRMGQVELTDQVDALRILADQLGYIDMERVAIHGWSYGGYLSLMGLVQFPQIFKVAIAGAPVTNWEYYDTGYTERYMDLPHHNEAGYSAGSVLNYVNSFPEEDNRLLLIHGLIDENVHFYHTSRLISALNKANKPYDLHVFPEERHSLRNLESNKNYETKLLSFLQNL
;
A
#
# COMPACT_ATOMS: atom_id res chain seq x y z
N MET A 1 27.14 -5.15 -55.90
CA MET A 1 26.41 -4.10 -56.64
C MET A 1 26.05 -3.04 -55.60
N GLU A 2 26.96 -2.14 -55.23
CA GLU A 2 27.52 -1.02 -56.04
C GLU A 2 26.52 0.13 -56.20
N THR A 3 26.85 1.42 -56.05
CA THR A 3 28.01 2.17 -55.48
C THR A 3 27.47 3.60 -55.27
N THR A 4 27.87 4.45 -54.32
CA THR A 4 29.19 5.08 -54.03
C THR A 4 29.17 5.60 -52.57
N GLY A 5 30.23 6.07 -51.90
CA GLY A 5 31.63 6.34 -52.28
C GLY A 5 31.93 7.85 -52.40
N SER A 6 32.99 8.42 -51.81
CA SER A 6 33.96 7.93 -50.81
C SER A 6 34.84 9.09 -50.29
N ARG A 7 35.50 8.94 -49.12
CA ARG A 7 36.79 9.55 -48.63
C ARG A 7 36.71 9.98 -47.13
N SER A 8 37.81 10.32 -46.43
CA SER A 8 39.03 9.54 -46.10
C SER A 8 40.12 10.42 -45.43
N GLN A 9 40.80 9.90 -44.39
CA GLN A 9 42.26 9.98 -44.05
C GLN A 9 42.44 9.66 -42.54
N THR A 10 43.05 8.53 -42.09
CA THR A 10 44.50 8.14 -41.99
C THR A 10 45.30 8.94 -40.95
N ALA A 11 46.22 8.40 -40.13
CA ALA A 11 46.85 7.07 -39.94
C ALA A 11 47.15 6.85 -38.41
N GLN A 12 47.40 5.67 -37.79
CA GLN A 12 47.92 4.33 -38.12
C GLN A 12 49.45 4.13 -37.89
N GLN A 13 49.82 2.98 -37.29
CA GLN A 13 51.14 2.29 -37.14
C GLN A 13 51.85 2.43 -35.76
N GLN A 14 52.00 1.34 -34.99
CA GLN A 14 53.07 0.29 -34.90
C GLN A 14 54.22 0.65 -33.92
N ARG A 15 55.00 -0.25 -33.26
CA ARG A 15 54.95 -1.66 -32.78
C ARG A 15 56.39 -2.14 -32.44
N THR A 16 56.79 -2.26 -31.16
CA THR A 16 57.98 -3.07 -30.72
C THR A 16 57.87 -3.41 -29.22
N ARG A 17 57.87 -4.69 -28.80
CA ARG A 17 59.02 -5.55 -28.37
C ARG A 17 59.81 -4.95 -27.19
N LEU A 18 59.87 -5.57 -26.00
CA LEU A 18 60.60 -6.79 -25.55
C LEU A 18 60.11 -7.18 -24.12
N ALA A 19 60.33 -8.34 -23.48
CA ALA A 19 60.93 -9.66 -23.78
C ALA A 19 60.25 -10.76 -22.89
N SER A 20 60.77 -11.99 -22.79
CA SER A 20 60.05 -13.17 -22.25
C SER A 20 60.88 -14.17 -21.43
N SER A 21 60.25 -14.81 -20.41
CA SER A 21 60.58 -16.13 -19.78
C SER A 21 61.90 -16.23 -18.95
N PRO A 22 62.20 -17.35 -18.21
CA PRO A 22 61.37 -18.40 -17.60
C PRO A 22 61.71 -18.72 -16.10
N SER A 23 61.12 -19.78 -15.53
CA SER A 23 61.40 -20.45 -14.22
C SER A 23 62.80 -21.16 -14.17
N PRO A 24 63.29 -21.86 -13.08
CA PRO A 24 62.62 -22.93 -12.30
C PRO A 24 63.09 -23.07 -10.77
N PRO A 25 63.37 -24.24 -10.09
CA PRO A 25 62.89 -24.49 -8.70
C PRO A 25 63.92 -25.15 -7.70
N LEU A 26 63.43 -25.88 -6.66
CA LEU A 26 64.12 -26.89 -5.78
C LEU A 26 65.14 -26.35 -4.74
N ASN A 27 65.40 -26.91 -3.54
CA ASN A 27 64.76 -27.93 -2.65
C ASN A 27 65.19 -27.57 -1.16
N VAL A 28 65.16 -28.30 -0.02
CA VAL A 28 65.29 -29.73 0.42
C VAL A 28 64.56 -29.96 1.78
N ASN A 29 64.26 -31.23 2.10
CA ASN A 29 63.72 -31.83 3.33
C ASN A 29 64.37 -31.47 4.70
N LEU A 30 63.58 -31.60 5.79
CA LEU A 30 63.57 -32.74 6.76
C LEU A 30 62.55 -32.47 7.91
N GLY A 31 61.70 -33.39 8.38
CA GLY A 31 61.32 -34.73 7.92
C GLY A 31 60.54 -35.52 8.99
N GLY A 32 59.58 -36.39 8.62
CA GLY A 32 58.96 -37.36 9.54
C GLY A 32 57.45 -37.62 9.37
N GLY A 33 57.08 -38.79 8.84
CA GLY A 33 55.78 -39.46 9.03
C GLY A 33 55.98 -40.81 9.76
N PRO A 34 55.12 -41.84 9.62
CA PRO A 34 53.96 -41.95 8.73
C PRO A 34 52.70 -42.67 9.31
N ASN A 35 51.65 -42.76 8.48
CA ASN A 35 50.63 -43.81 8.27
C ASN A 35 50.32 -44.90 9.35
N ALA A 36 49.02 -45.23 9.48
CA ALA A 36 48.40 -46.54 9.12
C ALA A 36 47.40 -47.16 10.13
N ASN A 37 46.19 -47.42 9.64
CA ASN A 37 45.37 -48.64 9.74
C ASN A 37 45.23 -49.48 11.04
N SER A 38 43.94 -49.78 11.29
CA SER A 38 43.35 -51.12 11.53
C SER A 38 43.40 -51.81 12.90
N THR A 39 42.27 -52.47 13.21
CA THR A 39 42.08 -53.68 14.07
C THR A 39 42.45 -53.60 15.57
N SER A 40 41.72 -54.20 16.54
CA SER A 40 40.43 -54.92 16.51
C SER A 40 39.99 -55.34 17.94
N THR A 41 38.82 -56.00 18.03
CA THR A 41 38.49 -57.13 18.94
C THR A 41 38.29 -56.95 20.46
N LEU A 42 37.03 -57.24 20.86
CA LEU A 42 36.59 -58.26 21.85
C LEU A 42 36.19 -57.88 23.29
N MET A 43 34.92 -58.26 23.57
CA MET A 43 34.30 -58.73 24.82
C MET A 43 34.15 -57.76 26.02
N GLY A 44 32.99 -57.73 26.70
CA GLY A 44 31.72 -58.41 26.41
C GLY A 44 30.82 -58.61 27.65
N ILE A 45 29.73 -59.38 27.47
CA ILE A 45 28.91 -60.05 28.51
C ILE A 45 28.07 -59.06 29.37
N GLU A 46 26.80 -58.81 28.98
CA GLU A 46 25.57 -59.50 29.42
C GLU A 46 25.11 -59.16 30.85
N THR A 47 23.89 -58.63 31.01
CA THR A 47 22.73 -59.36 31.60
C THR A 47 21.47 -58.49 31.79
N ASP A 48 20.36 -58.94 31.21
CA ASP A 48 18.98 -58.74 31.71
C ASP A 48 18.77 -59.59 33.01
N PRO A 49 17.71 -59.41 33.85
CA PRO A 49 16.36 -58.98 33.45
C PRO A 49 15.51 -58.13 34.44
N LEU A 50 14.34 -57.71 33.93
CA LEU A 50 13.01 -57.63 34.58
C LEU A 50 12.74 -58.75 35.63
N PRO A 51 11.80 -58.64 36.62
CA PRO A 51 10.38 -58.43 36.30
C PRO A 51 9.36 -57.90 37.37
N HIS A 52 8.13 -57.69 36.88
CA HIS A 52 6.81 -57.74 37.56
C HIS A 52 6.47 -56.79 38.75
N GLY A 53 5.26 -56.18 38.74
CA GLY A 53 4.82 -55.32 39.85
C GLY A 53 3.33 -54.90 40.02
N ARG A 54 2.41 -55.15 39.08
CA ARG A 54 0.92 -55.03 39.19
C ARG A 54 0.27 -53.81 39.94
N ASN A 55 -0.56 -53.11 39.18
CA ASN A 55 -1.94 -52.68 39.51
C ASN A 55 -2.28 -51.46 40.41
N ASN A 56 -3.34 -50.79 39.93
CA ASN A 56 -4.47 -50.16 40.65
C ASN A 56 -4.40 -48.71 41.18
N ASN A 57 -5.11 -47.86 40.43
CA ASN A 57 -6.27 -47.06 40.86
C ASN A 57 -6.11 -45.74 41.66
N ASN A 58 -6.78 -44.74 41.09
CA ASN A 58 -7.65 -43.75 41.72
C ASN A 58 -7.08 -42.63 42.61
N SER A 59 -7.14 -41.43 42.03
CA SER A 59 -7.90 -40.26 42.52
C SER A 59 -7.54 -39.59 43.86
N GLY A 60 -7.69 -38.25 43.86
CA GLY A 60 -8.47 -37.62 44.94
C GLY A 60 -7.73 -36.60 45.81
N HIS A 61 -7.77 -35.34 45.38
CA HIS A 61 -7.90 -34.13 46.20
C HIS A 61 -7.40 -34.10 47.68
N HIS A 62 -6.41 -33.21 47.86
CA HIS A 62 -6.41 -32.09 48.83
C HIS A 62 -6.15 -32.30 50.34
N ARG A 63 -5.46 -31.26 50.87
CA ARG A 63 -5.42 -30.75 52.25
C ARG A 63 -4.64 -31.53 53.31
N SER A 64 -3.35 -31.20 53.37
CA SER A 64 -2.70 -30.56 54.53
C SER A 64 -3.03 -31.07 55.95
N HIS A 65 -2.01 -31.57 56.64
CA HIS A 65 -1.50 -30.91 57.86
C HIS A 65 -0.03 -31.30 58.12
N SER A 66 0.69 -30.46 58.87
CA SER A 66 2.12 -30.59 59.15
C SER A 66 2.40 -31.11 60.56
N ILE A 67 3.39 -32.00 60.70
CA ILE A 67 4.08 -32.30 61.97
C ILE A 67 5.61 -32.29 61.71
N THR A 68 6.38 -32.00 62.76
CA THR A 68 7.66 -31.30 62.78
C THR A 68 8.93 -32.17 62.77
N ASN A 69 10.05 -31.48 62.46
CA ASN A 69 11.43 -31.68 62.98
C ASN A 69 12.35 -32.80 62.46
N ALA A 70 13.12 -32.43 61.43
CA ALA A 70 14.55 -32.09 61.53
C ALA A 70 15.61 -33.12 61.97
N ALA A 71 16.47 -33.48 61.01
CA ALA A 71 17.93 -33.64 61.16
C ALA A 71 18.61 -33.40 59.78
N ALA A 72 19.91 -33.08 59.75
CA ALA A 72 20.72 -32.74 58.55
C ALA A 72 20.17 -31.52 57.76
N THR A 73 20.57 -30.26 57.99
CA THR A 73 21.85 -29.70 58.51
C THR A 73 23.03 -29.84 57.54
N SER A 74 23.69 -28.69 57.24
CA SER A 74 24.87 -28.53 56.38
C SER A 74 24.67 -28.63 54.86
N PHE A 75 24.21 -27.52 54.24
CA PHE A 75 24.77 -26.98 52.97
C PHE A 75 24.27 -25.58 52.56
N VAL A 76 23.34 -24.96 53.30
CA VAL A 76 22.66 -23.69 52.90
C VAL A 76 23.36 -22.40 53.37
N ASN A 77 24.32 -22.47 54.30
CA ASN A 77 24.93 -21.30 54.98
C ASN A 77 25.97 -20.53 54.12
N LEU A 78 25.69 -20.24 52.84
CA LEU A 78 26.63 -19.52 51.96
C LEU A 78 25.98 -18.57 50.92
N LEU A 79 24.66 -18.32 50.94
CA LEU A 79 24.04 -17.26 50.10
C LEU A 79 23.18 -16.22 50.85
N ASP A 80 22.63 -16.49 52.03
CA ASP A 80 21.85 -15.50 52.81
C ASP A 80 22.70 -14.35 53.43
N GLY A 81 23.98 -14.25 53.07
CA GLY A 81 24.90 -13.22 53.55
C GLY A 81 24.78 -11.85 52.86
N PHE A 82 24.06 -11.75 51.75
CA PHE A 82 24.05 -10.53 50.91
C PHE A 82 22.71 -9.76 50.89
N THR A 83 21.59 -10.39 51.19
CA THR A 83 20.24 -9.79 51.13
C THR A 83 19.87 -8.96 52.37
N SER A 84 20.55 -9.16 53.50
CA SER A 84 20.22 -8.52 54.78
C SER A 84 20.92 -7.17 55.07
N ARG A 85 21.74 -6.66 54.13
CA ARG A 85 22.56 -5.42 54.33
C ARG A 85 22.25 -4.23 53.41
N VAL A 86 21.21 -4.31 52.58
CA VAL A 86 20.74 -3.14 51.78
C VAL A 86 19.38 -2.62 52.27
N SER A 87 18.58 -3.44 52.97
CA SER A 87 17.26 -3.07 53.52
C SER A 87 17.29 -2.14 54.74
N THR A 88 18.43 -1.53 55.06
CA THR A 88 18.66 -0.74 56.29
C THR A 88 19.37 0.60 56.05
N ALA A 89 19.45 1.06 54.79
CA ALA A 89 20.13 2.31 54.42
C ALA A 89 19.25 3.35 53.68
N VAL A 90 18.00 3.02 53.32
CA VAL A 90 17.06 3.95 52.64
C VAL A 90 15.96 4.46 53.58
N THR A 91 15.72 3.77 54.69
CA THR A 91 14.74 4.11 55.74
C THR A 91 15.20 5.27 56.65
N ALA A 92 15.90 6.25 56.08
CA ALA A 92 16.50 7.41 56.78
C ALA A 92 16.12 8.78 56.18
N ALA A 93 15.32 8.82 55.12
CA ALA A 93 14.85 10.06 54.47
C ALA A 93 13.32 10.14 54.31
N ALA A 94 12.57 9.32 55.04
CA ALA A 94 11.11 9.22 54.99
C ALA A 94 10.46 9.39 56.38
N ALA A 95 10.95 10.35 57.16
CA ALA A 95 10.54 10.59 58.55
C ALA A 95 10.46 12.09 58.89
N ALA A 96 9.80 12.88 58.03
CA ALA A 96 9.56 14.31 58.23
C ALA A 96 8.12 14.71 57.86
N THR A 97 7.24 14.64 58.87
CA THR A 97 6.01 15.42 59.00
C THR A 97 4.87 15.17 58.00
N ALA A 98 4.18 14.04 58.19
CA ALA A 98 2.74 14.10 58.50
C ALA A 98 2.60 13.71 60.00
N THR A 99 1.59 14.12 60.77
CA THR A 99 0.30 14.77 60.45
C THR A 99 -0.18 15.59 61.66
N THR A 100 -0.92 16.68 61.45
CA THR A 100 -1.76 17.28 62.52
C THR A 100 -3.13 17.75 61.97
N THR A 101 -4.11 16.86 62.09
CA THR A 101 -5.43 17.07 62.74
C THR A 101 -5.66 18.43 63.44
N GLU A 102 -6.86 19.04 63.54
CA GLU A 102 -8.23 18.73 63.08
C GLU A 102 -9.20 19.92 63.39
N VAL A 103 -10.50 19.80 63.04
CA VAL A 103 -11.69 20.28 63.82
C VAL A 103 -12.03 21.80 64.00
N VAL A 104 -13.12 22.23 63.31
CA VAL A 104 -14.36 22.92 63.83
C VAL A 104 -14.37 24.40 64.35
N VAL A 105 -14.99 25.28 63.52
CA VAL A 105 -16.09 26.27 63.80
C VAL A 105 -15.93 27.53 64.72
N ALA A 106 -16.48 28.64 64.20
CA ALA A 106 -16.91 29.92 64.84
C ALA A 106 -15.81 30.96 65.24
N ALA A 107 -16.06 32.29 65.18
CA ALA A 107 -17.35 33.01 65.14
C ALA A 107 -17.40 34.32 64.28
N ALA A 108 -18.54 34.48 63.59
CA ALA A 108 -19.37 35.69 63.39
C ALA A 108 -18.84 37.08 62.92
N SER A 109 -19.54 37.61 61.88
CA SER A 109 -20.06 39.01 61.76
C SER A 109 -19.10 40.17 61.35
N VAL A 110 -19.48 41.16 60.51
CA VAL A 110 -20.72 41.43 59.72
C VAL A 110 -20.51 42.61 58.70
N ILE A 111 -21.44 42.83 57.75
CA ILE A 111 -21.68 44.07 56.92
C ILE A 111 -20.61 44.36 55.80
N THR A 112 -20.83 44.21 54.48
CA THR A 112 -21.74 44.89 53.48
C THR A 112 -21.38 46.38 53.23
N ASN A 113 -21.53 47.07 52.07
CA ASN A 113 -22.00 46.84 50.67
C ASN A 113 -21.68 48.15 49.84
N HIS A 114 -21.86 48.38 48.52
CA HIS A 114 -22.37 47.65 47.33
C HIS A 114 -21.99 48.41 46.00
N LEU A 115 -22.44 47.87 44.84
CA LEU A 115 -22.92 48.59 43.61
C LEU A 115 -21.96 49.37 42.64
N SER A 116 -21.92 48.85 41.39
CA SER A 116 -22.10 49.53 40.07
C SER A 116 -21.23 50.71 39.56
N SER A 117 -20.70 50.50 38.34
CA SER A 117 -20.40 51.47 37.26
C SER A 117 -21.61 52.39 36.88
N PRO A 118 -21.50 53.52 36.13
CA PRO A 118 -20.64 53.68 34.93
C PRO A 118 -20.19 55.12 34.50
N THR A 119 -19.71 55.22 33.24
CA THR A 119 -19.76 56.36 32.27
C THR A 119 -18.87 57.62 32.39
N SER A 120 -18.16 57.86 31.27
CA SER A 120 -17.94 59.16 30.55
C SER A 120 -17.07 60.28 31.16
N GLY A 121 -16.29 60.94 30.29
CA GLY A 121 -15.66 62.25 30.55
C GLY A 121 -14.45 62.54 29.64
N THR A 122 -14.58 63.45 28.67
CA THR A 122 -13.48 63.98 27.82
C THR A 122 -12.67 65.10 28.52
N PRO A 123 -11.45 65.46 28.04
CA PRO A 123 -10.49 66.32 28.74
C PRO A 123 -10.77 67.82 28.55
N PRO A 124 -9.99 68.75 29.16
CA PRO A 124 -8.84 69.31 28.41
C PRO A 124 -7.64 69.84 29.25
N HIS A 125 -6.55 70.23 28.54
CA HIS A 125 -5.51 71.25 28.83
C HIS A 125 -4.90 71.47 30.22
N GLY A 126 -3.56 71.66 30.29
CA GLY A 126 -3.00 72.49 31.39
C GLY A 126 -1.48 72.57 31.65
N LEU A 127 -0.65 72.93 30.65
CA LEU A 127 0.62 73.71 30.79
C LEU A 127 1.63 73.44 31.93
N GLY A 128 2.87 73.10 31.53
CA GLY A 128 4.04 73.98 31.81
C GLY A 128 5.10 73.49 32.80
N GLY A 129 6.38 73.76 32.47
CA GLY A 129 7.52 73.57 33.35
C GLY A 129 8.24 72.21 33.19
N ASP A 130 9.53 72.12 32.83
CA ASP A 130 10.42 72.84 31.88
C ASP A 130 11.80 72.10 31.96
N ASP A 131 12.75 72.50 31.13
CA ASP A 131 14.21 72.26 31.22
C ASP A 131 14.82 70.86 30.89
N ASP A 132 15.69 70.93 29.86
CA ASP A 132 16.99 70.26 29.65
C ASP A 132 17.13 68.84 29.05
N GLU A 133 17.56 68.85 27.77
CA GLU A 133 18.68 68.12 27.14
C GLU A 133 18.86 66.62 27.42
N ASP A 134 18.50 65.78 26.44
CA ASP A 134 19.52 65.28 25.49
C ASP A 134 18.88 64.82 24.16
N CYS A 135 19.67 64.74 23.08
CA CYS A 135 19.21 64.30 21.76
C CYS A 135 19.83 62.96 21.37
N ASP A 136 18.99 62.02 20.91
CA ASP A 136 19.27 61.13 19.77
C ASP A 136 18.01 60.31 19.46
N ASP A 137 17.17 60.81 18.56
CA ASP A 137 16.06 60.06 17.97
C ASP A 137 16.62 58.94 17.09
N CYS A 138 16.82 57.77 17.69
CA CYS A 138 17.00 56.52 16.94
C CYS A 138 15.62 56.06 16.44
N GLU A 139 15.08 56.71 15.42
CA GLU A 139 14.13 56.05 14.53
C GLU A 139 14.88 54.86 13.91
N GLU A 140 14.54 53.63 14.35
CA GLU A 140 14.97 52.43 13.64
C GLU A 140 14.23 52.44 12.30
N ASP A 141 14.92 52.88 11.24
CA ASP A 141 14.44 52.78 9.87
C ASP A 141 14.00 51.32 9.61
N GLU A 142 12.70 51.10 9.44
CA GLU A 142 12.19 49.91 8.76
C GLU A 142 12.58 50.03 7.28
N ASP A 143 13.86 49.78 7.02
CA ASP A 143 14.50 49.73 5.71
C ASP A 143 13.85 48.57 4.93
N ASP A 144 12.72 48.88 4.27
CA ASP A 144 11.99 48.00 3.36
C ASP A 144 13.03 47.37 2.43
N ALA A 145 13.28 46.06 2.60
CA ALA A 145 14.43 45.38 2.00
C ALA A 145 14.21 45.15 0.49
N VAL A 146 14.30 46.25 -0.26
CA VAL A 146 14.16 46.33 -1.71
C VAL A 146 15.41 45.72 -2.35
N ASP A 147 15.23 44.62 -3.07
CA ASP A 147 16.33 44.00 -3.81
C ASP A 147 16.72 44.79 -5.07
N ASN A 148 17.81 44.36 -5.72
CA ASN A 148 18.37 45.03 -6.91
C ASN A 148 17.38 45.13 -8.11
N ASP A 149 16.28 44.36 -8.10
CA ASP A 149 15.26 44.38 -9.15
C ASP A 149 14.03 45.24 -8.77
N GLY A 150 13.99 45.77 -7.54
CA GLY A 150 12.90 46.61 -7.02
C GLY A 150 11.80 45.83 -6.30
N HIS A 151 12.07 44.61 -5.81
CA HIS A 151 11.09 43.79 -5.10
C HIS A 151 11.21 43.92 -3.57
N ILE A 152 10.07 44.01 -2.89
CA ILE A 152 9.98 44.04 -1.42
C ILE A 152 9.88 42.60 -0.89
N ALA A 153 10.63 42.26 0.16
CA ALA A 153 10.54 40.98 0.85
C ALA A 153 9.32 40.94 1.80
N ALA A 154 8.42 39.98 1.62
CA ALA A 154 7.31 39.77 2.56
C ALA A 154 7.85 39.37 3.95
N PRO A 155 7.35 39.94 5.06
CA PRO A 155 7.80 39.55 6.40
C PRO A 155 7.48 38.08 6.71
N THR A 156 8.37 37.39 7.42
CA THR A 156 8.12 36.02 7.87
C THR A 156 7.01 36.02 8.94
N PRO A 157 5.98 35.14 8.85
CA PRO A 157 4.83 35.18 9.76
C PRO A 157 5.14 34.86 11.24
N SER A 158 5.38 35.89 12.05
CA SER A 158 5.56 35.77 13.50
C SER A 158 4.23 35.60 14.24
N LYS A 159 4.02 34.46 14.94
CA LYS A 159 2.79 34.12 15.68
C LYS A 159 3.05 33.18 16.84
N SER A 160 2.35 33.36 17.96
CA SER A 160 2.46 32.46 19.11
C SER A 160 1.97 31.04 18.80
N TRP A 161 2.38 30.07 19.63
CA TRP A 161 1.90 28.70 19.56
C TRP A 161 0.36 28.59 19.70
N ALA A 162 -0.25 29.48 20.50
CA ALA A 162 -1.69 29.49 20.72
C ALA A 162 -2.46 29.92 19.46
N GLU A 163 -1.98 30.96 18.76
CA GLU A 163 -2.57 31.45 17.51
C GLU A 163 -2.42 30.41 16.39
N ASN A 164 -1.22 29.83 16.24
CA ASN A 164 -0.99 28.74 15.28
C ASN A 164 -1.92 27.54 15.56
N LYS A 165 -2.13 27.18 16.82
CA LYS A 165 -3.07 26.11 17.22
C LYS A 165 -4.52 26.44 16.86
N ILE A 166 -4.93 27.72 16.85
CA ILE A 166 -6.26 28.16 16.39
C ILE A 166 -6.33 28.06 14.86
N ILE A 167 -5.35 28.62 14.14
CA ILE A 167 -5.23 28.58 12.68
C ILE A 167 -5.32 27.14 12.14
N VAL A 168 -4.60 26.19 12.75
CA VAL A 168 -4.65 24.76 12.40
C VAL A 168 -6.06 24.18 12.53
N GLN A 169 -6.80 24.56 13.59
CA GLN A 169 -8.18 24.09 13.81
C GLN A 169 -9.16 24.70 12.80
N GLU A 170 -9.03 25.99 12.49
CA GLU A 170 -9.88 26.69 11.52
C GLU A 170 -9.63 26.20 10.09
N MET A 171 -8.38 26.05 9.67
CA MET A 171 -8.02 25.50 8.36
C MET A 171 -8.48 24.05 8.21
N ARG A 172 -8.32 23.21 9.25
CA ARG A 172 -8.90 21.85 9.27
C ARG A 172 -10.42 21.86 9.13
N LYS A 173 -11.12 22.75 9.83
CA LYS A 173 -12.57 22.90 9.74
C LYS A 173 -13.00 23.31 8.33
N LYS A 174 -12.40 24.35 7.75
CA LYS A 174 -12.74 24.86 6.40
C LYS A 174 -12.44 23.84 5.30
N LEU A 175 -11.27 23.20 5.32
CA LEU A 175 -10.94 22.18 4.32
C LEU A 175 -11.72 20.86 4.51
N SER A 176 -12.17 20.54 5.72
CA SER A 176 -13.12 19.44 5.92
C SER A 176 -14.52 19.76 5.38
N THR A 177 -14.98 21.02 5.40
CA THR A 177 -16.22 21.42 4.71
C THR A 177 -16.10 21.47 3.18
N LEU A 178 -14.87 21.51 2.64
CA LEU A 178 -14.59 21.35 1.20
C LEU A 178 -14.40 19.88 0.78
N SER A 179 -14.62 18.91 1.68
CA SER A 179 -14.56 17.48 1.37
C SER A 179 -15.84 17.05 0.65
N SER A 180 -15.72 16.67 -0.61
CA SER A 180 -16.78 16.01 -1.39
C SER A 180 -17.11 14.61 -0.84
N MET A 181 -18.34 14.15 -1.00
CA MET A 181 -18.69 12.75 -0.77
C MET A 181 -18.31 11.92 -2.00
N VAL A 182 -17.30 11.06 -1.85
CA VAL A 182 -16.83 10.15 -2.90
C VAL A 182 -17.12 8.71 -2.46
N PRO A 183 -17.81 7.89 -3.25
CA PRO A 183 -18.04 6.48 -2.94
C PRO A 183 -16.75 5.67 -3.14
N THR A 184 -16.53 4.66 -2.31
CA THR A 184 -15.39 3.74 -2.41
C THR A 184 -15.87 2.29 -2.45
N ASN A 185 -15.02 1.38 -2.94
CA ASN A 185 -15.31 -0.06 -3.10
C ASN A 185 -16.66 -0.31 -3.78
N VAL A 186 -16.81 0.24 -4.98
CA VAL A 186 -18.09 0.27 -5.70
C VAL A 186 -18.35 -1.06 -6.39
N GLN A 187 -19.54 -1.63 -6.21
CA GLN A 187 -19.96 -2.84 -6.90
C GLN A 187 -21.38 -2.72 -7.44
N PHE A 188 -21.59 -3.21 -8.66
CA PHE A 188 -22.90 -3.28 -9.30
C PHE A 188 -23.49 -4.69 -9.21
N ARG A 189 -24.81 -4.77 -9.15
CA ARG A 189 -25.62 -5.99 -9.27
C ARG A 189 -26.88 -5.69 -10.08
N HIS A 190 -27.14 -6.47 -11.12
CA HIS A 190 -28.41 -6.43 -11.84
C HIS A 190 -29.49 -7.21 -11.08
N LEU A 191 -30.72 -6.69 -11.05
CA LEU A 191 -31.86 -7.26 -10.33
C LEU A 191 -32.90 -7.79 -11.31
N SER A 192 -33.65 -8.82 -10.89
CA SER A 192 -34.66 -9.52 -11.72
C SER A 192 -35.88 -8.68 -12.11
N ASP A 193 -35.97 -7.42 -11.70
CA ASP A 193 -36.98 -6.44 -12.16
C ASP A 193 -36.44 -5.43 -13.19
N GLY A 194 -35.18 -5.58 -13.64
CA GLY A 194 -34.56 -4.68 -14.62
C GLY A 194 -33.95 -3.41 -14.02
N ARG A 195 -33.89 -3.27 -12.69
CA ARG A 195 -33.01 -2.29 -12.03
C ARG A 195 -31.60 -2.83 -11.89
N ALA A 196 -30.62 -1.94 -11.84
CA ALA A 196 -29.29 -2.23 -11.31
C ALA A 196 -29.13 -1.53 -9.95
N ARG A 197 -28.49 -2.20 -8.98
CA ARG A 197 -28.15 -1.64 -7.67
C ARG A 197 -26.64 -1.43 -7.58
N CYS A 198 -26.23 -0.20 -7.28
CA CYS A 198 -24.86 0.21 -7.07
C CYS A 198 -24.59 0.29 -5.57
N TYR A 199 -23.84 -0.66 -5.02
CA TYR A 199 -23.39 -0.68 -3.63
C TYR A 199 -22.04 0.03 -3.49
N PHE A 200 -21.81 0.69 -2.36
CA PHE A 200 -20.55 1.37 -2.07
C PHE A 200 -20.36 1.65 -0.57
N VAL A 201 -19.10 1.86 -0.17
CA VAL A 201 -18.73 2.41 1.14
C VAL A 201 -18.74 3.93 1.05
N GLY A 202 -19.26 4.59 2.09
CA GLY A 202 -19.18 6.05 2.22
C GLY A 202 -19.63 6.55 3.59
N SER A 203 -19.31 7.80 3.91
CA SER A 203 -19.81 8.48 5.11
C SER A 203 -21.13 9.20 4.82
N PRO A 204 -22.22 8.91 5.55
CA PRO A 204 -23.48 9.65 5.45
C PRO A 204 -23.29 11.12 5.87
N PRO A 205 -24.11 12.06 5.34
CA PRO A 205 -24.16 13.42 5.88
C PRO A 205 -24.36 13.41 7.40
N GLN A 206 -23.56 14.21 8.12
CA GLN A 206 -23.52 14.32 9.59
C GLN A 206 -22.93 13.13 10.37
N ASN A 207 -22.54 12.01 9.72
CA ASN A 207 -21.75 10.96 10.36
C ASN A 207 -20.28 11.00 9.91
N TRP A 208 -19.36 10.58 10.79
CA TRP A 208 -17.91 10.54 10.55
C TRP A 208 -17.39 9.13 10.24
N GLU A 209 -18.14 8.08 10.60
CA GLU A 209 -17.84 6.70 10.25
C GLU A 209 -18.31 6.36 8.83
N THR A 210 -17.64 5.41 8.17
CA THR A 210 -18.06 4.83 6.88
C THR A 210 -18.98 3.64 7.10
N THR A 211 -20.03 3.56 6.26
CA THR A 211 -21.02 2.47 6.28
C THR A 211 -21.31 2.01 4.85
N LEU A 212 -21.99 0.87 4.71
CA LEU A 212 -22.54 0.42 3.44
C LEU A 212 -23.76 1.25 3.03
N LEU A 213 -23.72 1.71 1.79
CA LEU A 213 -24.71 2.53 1.12
C LEU A 213 -25.06 1.90 -0.23
N PHE A 214 -26.21 2.24 -0.79
CA PHE A 214 -26.59 1.85 -2.15
C PHE A 214 -27.37 2.94 -2.88
N ALA A 215 -27.35 2.86 -4.21
CA ALA A 215 -28.23 3.62 -5.10
C ALA A 215 -28.85 2.71 -6.16
N ASP A 216 -30.15 2.89 -6.42
CA ASP A 216 -30.88 2.17 -7.46
C ASP A 216 -30.85 2.94 -8.78
N ILE A 217 -30.64 2.20 -9.86
CA ILE A 217 -30.53 2.68 -11.24
C ILE A 217 -31.62 1.97 -12.06
N ASN A 218 -32.57 2.72 -12.59
CA ASN A 218 -33.61 2.17 -13.47
C ASN A 218 -33.09 2.15 -14.92
N MET A 219 -32.83 0.96 -15.46
CA MET A 219 -32.26 0.79 -16.81
C MET A 219 -33.25 1.16 -17.93
N GLN A 220 -34.56 1.02 -17.68
CA GLN A 220 -35.64 1.25 -18.67
C GLN A 220 -36.01 2.73 -18.80
N GLN A 221 -35.66 3.57 -17.82
CA GLN A 221 -36.16 4.95 -17.72
C GLN A 221 -35.67 5.88 -18.84
N GLN A 222 -34.52 5.59 -19.46
CA GLN A 222 -34.05 6.30 -20.64
C GLN A 222 -34.82 5.91 -21.91
N ASP A 223 -35.19 4.64 -22.04
CA ASP A 223 -35.89 4.12 -23.22
C ASP A 223 -37.30 4.76 -23.30
N GLU A 224 -37.98 4.89 -22.15
CA GLU A 224 -39.23 5.67 -22.04
C GLU A 224 -39.05 7.16 -22.36
N GLN A 225 -37.97 7.81 -21.89
CA GLN A 225 -37.72 9.23 -22.19
C GLN A 225 -37.40 9.47 -23.68
N GLN A 226 -36.64 8.59 -24.33
CA GLN A 226 -36.41 8.67 -25.78
C GLN A 226 -37.71 8.46 -26.57
N LEU A 227 -38.54 7.50 -26.17
CA LEU A 227 -39.87 7.30 -26.74
C LEU A 227 -40.80 8.50 -26.51
N LEU A 228 -40.68 9.21 -25.39
CA LEU A 228 -41.46 10.43 -25.14
C LEU A 228 -41.05 11.57 -26.07
N ILE A 229 -39.74 11.78 -26.26
CA ILE A 229 -39.19 12.79 -27.17
C ILE A 229 -39.62 12.49 -28.62
N GLN A 230 -39.47 11.23 -29.07
CA GLN A 230 -39.89 10.82 -30.42
C GLN A 230 -41.41 10.96 -30.67
N ARG A 231 -42.24 10.89 -29.62
CA ARG A 231 -43.69 11.19 -29.75
C ARG A 231 -43.96 12.69 -29.85
N LEU A 232 -43.23 13.51 -29.09
CA LEU A 232 -43.39 14.97 -29.12
C LEU A 232 -42.95 15.58 -30.45
N ASP A 233 -41.89 15.05 -31.08
CA ASP A 233 -41.48 15.44 -32.44
C ASP A 233 -42.45 14.93 -33.53
N GLY A 234 -43.35 13.99 -33.21
CA GLY A 234 -44.28 13.39 -34.17
C GLY A 234 -45.58 14.17 -34.40
N ASP A 235 -46.00 15.02 -33.46
CA ASP A 235 -47.32 15.69 -33.46
C ASP A 235 -47.31 17.11 -34.07
N SER A 236 -46.15 17.62 -34.51
CA SER A 236 -46.00 18.97 -35.06
C SER A 236 -46.45 19.10 -36.53
N ASN A 237 -47.66 18.64 -36.87
CA ASN A 237 -48.16 18.56 -38.24
C ASN A 237 -49.46 19.38 -38.48
N VAL A 238 -49.43 20.66 -38.07
CA VAL A 238 -50.46 21.67 -38.38
C VAL A 238 -49.78 22.85 -39.08
N GLY A 239 -50.00 22.98 -40.39
CA GLY A 239 -49.24 23.89 -41.25
C GLY A 239 -49.70 25.36 -41.27
N ILE A 240 -48.76 26.27 -41.52
CA ILE A 240 -48.94 27.70 -41.81
C ILE A 240 -47.87 28.10 -42.86
N PRO A 241 -48.13 29.09 -43.77
CA PRO A 241 -47.58 29.05 -45.13
C PRO A 241 -46.21 29.74 -45.35
N THR A 242 -45.67 29.49 -46.54
CA THR A 242 -44.37 29.94 -47.07
C THR A 242 -44.24 31.46 -47.28
N THR A 243 -43.11 32.02 -46.83
CA THR A 243 -42.42 33.16 -47.46
C THR A 243 -40.91 32.85 -47.55
N ALA A 244 -40.12 33.64 -48.29
CA ALA A 244 -38.87 33.15 -48.90
C ALA A 244 -37.66 34.11 -48.82
N ALA A 245 -36.51 33.56 -49.23
CA ALA A 245 -35.23 34.19 -49.61
C ALA A 245 -34.23 34.55 -48.49
N GLY A 246 -33.02 34.00 -48.63
CA GLY A 246 -31.81 34.27 -47.83
C GLY A 246 -30.73 33.22 -48.13
N SER A 247 -29.71 33.57 -48.94
CA SER A 247 -28.68 32.61 -49.40
C SER A 247 -27.45 32.53 -48.48
N PRO A 248 -26.68 31.43 -48.50
CA PRO A 248 -25.75 31.08 -47.41
C PRO A 248 -24.32 31.61 -47.60
N THR A 249 -23.59 31.65 -46.48
CA THR A 249 -22.11 31.56 -46.45
C THR A 249 -21.70 30.48 -45.44
N GLY A 250 -20.63 29.74 -45.74
CA GLY A 250 -20.31 28.49 -45.03
C GLY A 250 -19.33 28.64 -43.86
N GLY A 251 -19.52 27.81 -42.84
CA GLY A 251 -18.57 27.57 -41.76
C GLY A 251 -18.67 26.12 -41.29
N SER A 252 -17.55 25.47 -41.02
CA SER A 252 -17.49 24.05 -40.66
C SER A 252 -18.02 23.80 -39.24
N SER A 253 -19.15 23.10 -39.12
CA SER A 253 -19.73 22.73 -37.82
C SER A 253 -18.97 21.58 -37.16
N GLN A 254 -18.31 21.86 -36.04
CA GLN A 254 -18.06 20.84 -35.03
C GLN A 254 -19.40 20.42 -34.37
N PRO A 255 -19.53 19.19 -33.84
CA PRO A 255 -20.71 18.77 -33.09
C PRO A 255 -20.76 19.48 -31.73
N THR A 256 -21.42 20.64 -31.68
CA THR A 256 -21.62 21.42 -30.43
C THR A 256 -22.67 20.77 -29.53
N PHE A 257 -22.25 20.21 -28.39
CA PHE A 257 -23.13 19.65 -27.36
C PHE A 257 -24.15 20.69 -26.85
N HIS A 258 -25.39 20.61 -27.34
CA HIS A 258 -26.50 21.44 -26.87
C HIS A 258 -27.11 20.87 -25.58
N PHE A 259 -26.57 21.28 -24.44
CA PHE A 259 -27.25 21.08 -23.16
C PHE A 259 -28.41 22.08 -23.02
N GLY A 260 -29.60 21.66 -23.45
CA GLY A 260 -30.85 22.28 -23.00
C GLY A 260 -30.99 22.21 -21.48
N SER A 261 -31.82 23.08 -20.89
CA SER A 261 -32.05 23.16 -19.43
C SER A 261 -32.89 21.98 -18.91
N ALA A 262 -32.35 20.77 -19.01
CA ALA A 262 -32.99 19.53 -18.59
C ALA A 262 -32.73 19.22 -17.11
N HIS A 263 -33.70 18.53 -16.48
CA HIS A 263 -33.62 18.05 -15.11
C HIS A 263 -32.42 17.09 -14.96
N ARG A 264 -31.41 17.42 -14.14
CA ARG A 264 -30.30 16.49 -13.87
C ARG A 264 -30.84 15.31 -13.03
N PRO A 265 -30.77 14.05 -13.51
CA PRO A 265 -31.17 12.91 -12.70
C PRO A 265 -30.17 12.73 -11.56
N LYS A 266 -30.67 12.69 -10.33
CA LYS A 266 -29.88 12.51 -9.11
C LYS A 266 -30.18 11.15 -8.51
N LEU A 267 -29.14 10.38 -8.21
CA LEU A 267 -29.22 9.10 -7.54
C LEU A 267 -29.06 9.30 -6.03
N SER A 268 -30.06 8.89 -5.26
CA SER A 268 -30.05 9.01 -3.79
C SER A 268 -29.06 8.03 -3.17
N TRP A 269 -28.30 8.50 -2.18
CA TRP A 269 -27.47 7.65 -1.32
C TRP A 269 -28.36 7.09 -0.22
N ASN A 270 -28.69 5.80 -0.29
CA ASN A 270 -29.55 5.13 0.68
C ASN A 270 -28.69 4.31 1.65
N PRO A 271 -28.86 4.44 2.97
CA PRO A 271 -28.19 3.56 3.92
C PRO A 271 -28.69 2.12 3.77
N LEU A 272 -27.76 1.16 3.67
CA LEU A 272 -28.09 -0.26 3.57
C LEU A 272 -28.37 -0.90 4.94
N LEU A 273 -27.65 -0.47 5.97
CA LEU A 273 -27.64 -1.10 7.29
C LEU A 273 -28.43 -0.29 8.33
N GLN A 274 -29.06 -1.01 9.27
CA GLN A 274 -29.56 -0.42 10.50
C GLN A 274 -28.38 -0.03 11.40
N GLN A 275 -28.46 1.18 11.98
CA GLN A 275 -27.46 1.74 12.89
C GLN A 275 -28.06 1.96 14.29
N PRO A 276 -27.26 1.89 15.37
CA PRO A 276 -25.83 1.55 15.38
C PRO A 276 -25.58 0.05 15.14
N ILE A 277 -24.46 -0.29 14.49
CA ILE A 277 -23.97 -1.68 14.46
C ILE A 277 -23.54 -2.05 15.89
N PRO A 278 -24.02 -3.18 16.46
CA PRO A 278 -23.82 -3.50 17.88
C PRO A 278 -22.39 -4.01 18.16
N SER A 279 -21.44 -3.09 18.31
CA SER A 279 -20.05 -3.39 18.71
C SER A 279 -19.46 -2.32 19.66
N ALA A 280 -19.76 -1.03 19.46
CA ALA A 280 -19.09 0.10 20.13
C ALA A 280 -19.30 0.26 21.66
N HIS A 281 -20.10 -0.58 22.33
CA HIS A 281 -20.55 -0.33 23.72
C HIS A 281 -20.51 -1.52 24.68
N VAL A 282 -19.84 -2.64 24.36
CA VAL A 282 -19.79 -3.84 25.25
C VAL A 282 -18.41 -4.04 25.89
N SER A 283 -17.87 -2.99 26.52
CA SER A 283 -16.69 -3.11 27.41
C SER A 283 -16.58 -2.06 28.52
N SER A 284 -17.55 -1.13 28.65
CA SER A 284 -17.49 -0.01 29.62
C SER A 284 -17.81 -0.39 31.08
N THR A 285 -17.52 -1.62 31.48
CA THR A 285 -17.71 -2.15 32.85
C THR A 285 -16.40 -2.52 33.55
N SER A 286 -15.29 -1.89 33.17
CA SER A 286 -14.08 -1.80 33.98
C SER A 286 -13.70 -0.34 34.24
N THR A 287 -13.88 0.12 35.47
CA THR A 287 -13.48 1.48 35.89
C THR A 287 -11.97 1.56 36.08
N SER A 288 -11.25 2.00 35.05
CA SER A 288 -9.84 2.39 35.10
C SER A 288 -9.65 3.72 34.39
N THR A 289 -9.16 4.73 35.11
CA THR A 289 -8.84 6.07 34.58
C THR A 289 -7.60 6.08 33.70
N SER A 290 -7.52 7.06 32.79
CA SER A 290 -6.37 7.44 31.94
C SER A 290 -5.82 6.36 30.99
N GLY A 291 -6.07 6.55 29.68
CA GLY A 291 -5.48 5.76 28.59
C GLY A 291 -6.49 5.54 27.46
N SER A 292 -6.23 6.10 26.27
CA SER A 292 -7.12 5.97 25.10
C SER A 292 -6.81 4.71 24.28
N SER A 293 -7.09 3.53 24.84
CA SER A 293 -6.87 2.26 24.13
C SER A 293 -7.80 2.13 22.90
N CYS A 294 -7.21 2.06 21.71
CA CYS A 294 -7.93 1.81 20.46
C CYS A 294 -8.68 0.45 20.53
N PRO A 295 -9.97 0.37 20.14
CA PRO A 295 -10.78 -0.85 20.30
C PRO A 295 -10.47 -1.96 19.28
N TYR A 296 -9.67 -1.67 18.26
CA TYR A 296 -9.31 -2.61 17.20
C TYR A 296 -8.08 -3.45 17.59
N ALA A 297 -8.07 -4.74 17.25
CA ALA A 297 -6.92 -5.62 17.50
C ALA A 297 -5.67 -5.21 16.71
N ARG A 298 -4.48 -5.58 17.22
CA ARG A 298 -3.16 -5.24 16.67
C ARG A 298 -3.05 -5.56 15.17
N GLU A 299 -3.46 -6.76 14.77
CA GLU A 299 -3.39 -7.21 13.37
C GLU A 299 -4.25 -6.35 12.44
N PHE A 300 -5.47 -5.97 12.85
CA PHE A 300 -6.33 -5.09 12.06
C PHE A 300 -5.79 -3.65 11.97
N GLN A 301 -5.13 -3.16 13.04
CA GLN A 301 -4.43 -1.87 12.98
C GLN A 301 -3.24 -1.91 12.00
N LEU A 302 -2.47 -3.00 12.00
CA LEU A 302 -1.36 -3.19 11.05
C LEU A 302 -1.87 -3.32 9.62
N LEU A 303 -2.96 -4.06 9.38
CA LEU A 303 -3.60 -4.15 8.07
C LEU A 303 -4.11 -2.78 7.57
N GLN A 304 -4.54 -1.88 8.47
CA GLN A 304 -4.87 -0.49 8.13
C GLN A 304 -3.64 0.37 7.78
N GLU A 305 -2.47 0.13 8.37
CA GLU A 305 -1.22 0.76 7.93
C GLU A 305 -0.83 0.26 6.55
N ARG A 306 -0.72 -1.06 6.34
CA ARG A 306 -0.33 -1.66 5.06
C ARG A 306 -1.28 -1.19 3.92
N LYS A 307 -2.60 -1.30 4.12
CA LYS A 307 -3.61 -0.79 3.16
C LYS A 307 -3.76 0.74 3.12
N ARG A 308 -2.98 1.50 3.90
CA ARG A 308 -2.99 2.98 4.04
C ARG A 308 -4.40 3.56 4.27
N LEU A 309 -5.25 2.83 4.99
CA LEU A 309 -6.65 3.19 5.26
C LEU A 309 -6.73 4.26 6.36
N SER A 310 -7.43 5.37 6.09
CA SER A 310 -7.53 6.52 7.01
C SER A 310 -8.95 6.82 7.52
N THR A 311 -9.92 5.93 7.25
CA THR A 311 -11.33 6.07 7.62
C THR A 311 -11.74 5.01 8.64
N TRP A 312 -12.58 5.40 9.60
CA TRP A 312 -13.14 4.52 10.63
C TRP A 312 -14.51 4.00 10.23
N GLY A 313 -14.89 2.82 10.72
CA GLY A 313 -16.13 2.13 10.33
C GLY A 313 -15.88 0.99 9.34
N ILE A 314 -16.84 0.71 8.47
CA ILE A 314 -16.70 -0.33 7.44
C ILE A 314 -15.76 0.19 6.35
N THR A 315 -14.58 -0.42 6.20
CA THR A 315 -13.56 -0.03 5.21
C THR A 315 -13.55 -0.90 3.95
N CYS A 316 -14.09 -2.12 4.03
CA CYS A 316 -14.29 -3.04 2.91
C CYS A 316 -15.52 -3.92 3.14
N TYR A 317 -16.01 -4.54 2.07
CA TYR A 317 -17.05 -5.55 2.09
C TYR A 317 -16.90 -6.44 0.86
N GLU A 318 -17.56 -7.58 0.91
CA GLU A 318 -17.72 -8.51 -0.19
C GLU A 318 -19.21 -8.64 -0.53
N LEU A 319 -19.52 -8.97 -1.78
CA LEU A 319 -20.88 -9.14 -2.29
C LEU A 319 -20.93 -10.37 -3.20
N HIS A 320 -21.59 -11.44 -2.75
CA HIS A 320 -21.92 -12.56 -3.62
C HIS A 320 -23.12 -12.17 -4.49
N LYS A 321 -22.82 -11.64 -5.68
CA LYS A 321 -23.79 -10.99 -6.59
C LYS A 321 -25.03 -11.84 -6.94
N PRO A 322 -24.97 -13.18 -7.13
CA PRO A 322 -26.16 -13.98 -7.39
C PRO A 322 -27.19 -13.90 -6.25
N SER A 323 -26.80 -14.30 -5.03
CA SER A 323 -27.72 -14.30 -3.88
C SER A 323 -27.97 -12.91 -3.28
N GLY A 324 -27.04 -11.96 -3.46
CA GLY A 324 -27.12 -10.62 -2.87
C GLY A 324 -26.68 -10.58 -1.41
N LYS A 325 -25.89 -11.57 -0.99
CA LYS A 325 -25.33 -11.63 0.35
C LYS A 325 -24.09 -10.76 0.45
N LEU A 326 -24.00 -9.96 1.50
CA LEU A 326 -22.84 -9.16 1.83
C LEU A 326 -22.19 -9.68 3.11
N VAL A 327 -20.86 -9.68 3.15
CA VAL A 327 -20.05 -9.93 4.35
C VAL A 327 -19.04 -8.80 4.50
N PHE A 328 -18.84 -8.33 5.72
CA PHE A 328 -17.94 -7.21 6.01
C PHE A 328 -17.38 -7.27 7.44
N PRO A 329 -16.12 -6.87 7.66
CA PRO A 329 -15.58 -6.65 9.00
C PRO A 329 -16.18 -5.38 9.62
N CYS A 330 -16.46 -5.43 10.91
CA CYS A 330 -16.75 -4.24 11.72
C CYS A 330 -16.10 -4.41 13.10
N PHE A 331 -15.19 -3.50 13.46
CA PHE A 331 -14.28 -3.64 14.59
C PHE A 331 -13.44 -4.93 14.50
N ASN A 332 -13.66 -5.91 15.37
CA ASN A 332 -12.89 -7.17 15.42
C ASN A 332 -13.70 -8.38 14.90
N ASP A 333 -14.96 -8.14 14.51
CA ASP A 333 -15.97 -9.16 14.18
C ASP A 333 -16.36 -9.09 12.69
N LEU A 334 -16.84 -10.23 12.16
CA LEU A 334 -17.51 -10.27 10.85
C LEU A 334 -19.02 -10.17 11.00
N TYR A 335 -19.65 -9.39 10.12
CA TYR A 335 -21.10 -9.28 10.00
C TYR A 335 -21.54 -9.65 8.59
N GLN A 336 -22.76 -10.17 8.48
CA GLN A 336 -23.44 -10.45 7.22
C GLN A 336 -24.79 -9.73 7.12
N CYS A 337 -25.24 -9.46 5.90
CA CYS A 337 -26.64 -9.19 5.59
C CYS A 337 -27.01 -9.75 4.21
N LEU A 338 -28.32 -9.88 3.94
CA LEU A 338 -28.83 -10.38 2.66
C LEU A 338 -29.74 -9.31 2.04
N ASP A 339 -29.30 -8.73 0.93
CA ASP A 339 -30.13 -7.85 0.12
C ASP A 339 -30.79 -8.63 -1.02
N THR A 340 -32.11 -8.75 -0.97
CA THR A 340 -32.90 -9.35 -2.06
C THR A 340 -33.04 -8.43 -3.28
N GLY A 341 -32.63 -7.15 -3.17
CA GLY A 341 -32.89 -6.10 -4.16
C GLY A 341 -34.31 -5.50 -4.05
N TYR A 342 -35.24 -6.23 -3.40
CA TYR A 342 -36.63 -5.83 -3.18
C TYR A 342 -36.88 -5.25 -1.78
N ASN A 343 -35.93 -5.42 -0.86
CA ASN A 343 -35.99 -4.81 0.47
C ASN A 343 -35.86 -3.28 0.37
N SER A 344 -36.86 -2.57 0.88
CA SER A 344 -36.93 -1.09 0.94
C SER A 344 -36.63 -0.51 2.33
N GLY A 345 -36.49 -1.36 3.34
CA GLY A 345 -36.07 -0.99 4.69
C GLY A 345 -34.58 -1.29 4.93
N LEU A 346 -34.05 -0.77 6.05
CA LEU A 346 -32.68 -1.02 6.49
C LEU A 346 -32.50 -2.51 6.83
N LEU A 347 -31.37 -3.09 6.41
CA LEU A 347 -31.01 -4.47 6.75
C LEU A 347 -30.38 -4.54 8.14
N PHE A 348 -30.77 -5.53 8.94
CA PHE A 348 -30.15 -5.78 10.23
C PHE A 348 -28.81 -6.52 10.05
N PRO A 349 -27.65 -5.94 10.46
CA PRO A 349 -26.36 -6.59 10.34
C PRO A 349 -26.26 -7.73 11.36
N THR A 350 -26.17 -8.97 10.90
CA THR A 350 -26.10 -10.16 11.75
C THR A 350 -24.63 -10.56 11.94
N GLN A 351 -24.13 -10.55 13.17
CA GLN A 351 -22.79 -11.02 13.50
C GLN A 351 -22.64 -12.50 13.12
N LEU A 352 -21.54 -12.86 12.45
CA LEU A 352 -21.20 -14.24 12.15
C LEU A 352 -20.69 -14.94 13.42
N ARG A 353 -20.97 -16.24 13.54
CA ARG A 353 -20.26 -17.09 14.50
C ARG A 353 -18.84 -17.29 13.97
N THR A 354 -17.92 -16.54 14.57
CA THR A 354 -16.46 -16.60 14.42
C THR A 354 -15.85 -16.95 15.78
N CYS A 355 -14.59 -17.38 15.82
CA CYS A 355 -13.93 -17.76 17.06
C CYS A 355 -13.71 -16.54 17.97
N PRO A 356 -14.36 -16.43 19.15
CA PRO A 356 -14.46 -15.17 19.89
C PRO A 356 -13.19 -14.79 20.69
N GLN A 357 -12.07 -15.48 20.45
CA GLN A 357 -10.78 -15.22 21.11
C GLN A 357 -9.84 -14.37 20.23
N TRP A 358 -10.09 -14.33 18.92
CA TRP A 358 -9.20 -13.74 17.93
C TRP A 358 -10.00 -12.91 16.92
N THR A 359 -9.33 -11.99 16.22
CA THR A 359 -9.97 -11.20 15.17
C THR A 359 -10.10 -12.00 13.87
N ALA A 360 -11.20 -11.82 13.16
CA ALA A 360 -11.42 -12.42 11.86
C ALA A 360 -11.05 -11.44 10.73
N LEU A 361 -10.11 -11.83 9.87
CA LEU A 361 -9.50 -11.01 8.82
C LEU A 361 -9.71 -11.61 7.42
N ASP A 362 -9.59 -10.76 6.40
CA ASP A 362 -9.72 -11.09 4.96
C ASP A 362 -10.87 -12.08 4.63
N PRO A 363 -12.14 -11.73 4.96
CA PRO A 363 -13.28 -12.60 4.69
C PRO A 363 -13.51 -12.78 3.18
N GLN A 364 -13.79 -14.03 2.77
CA GLN A 364 -14.12 -14.40 1.38
C GLN A 364 -15.27 -15.42 1.35
N ILE A 365 -16.38 -15.08 0.69
CA ILE A 365 -17.53 -15.93 0.39
C ILE A 365 -17.11 -16.93 -0.70
N CYS A 366 -17.47 -18.20 -0.55
CA CYS A 366 -17.28 -19.19 -1.60
C CYS A 366 -18.12 -18.81 -2.85
N PRO A 367 -17.51 -18.68 -4.05
CA PRO A 367 -18.22 -18.28 -5.28
C PRO A 367 -19.36 -19.23 -5.69
N GLN A 368 -19.37 -20.45 -5.17
CA GLN A 368 -20.31 -21.52 -5.50
C GLN A 368 -21.45 -21.65 -4.46
N ASN A 369 -21.20 -21.20 -3.23
CA ASN A 369 -22.10 -21.39 -2.08
C ASN A 369 -21.96 -20.21 -1.13
N SER A 370 -22.90 -19.27 -1.21
CA SER A 370 -22.80 -18.04 -0.41
C SER A 370 -22.87 -18.24 1.11
N ASP A 371 -23.25 -19.43 1.58
CA ASP A 371 -23.29 -19.74 3.00
C ASP A 371 -21.99 -20.31 3.56
N MET A 372 -20.97 -20.51 2.71
CA MET A 372 -19.59 -20.83 3.10
C MET A 372 -18.72 -19.57 3.08
N ILE A 373 -18.23 -19.14 4.25
CA ILE A 373 -17.32 -17.99 4.38
C ILE A 373 -15.96 -18.48 4.90
N ALA A 374 -14.90 -18.23 4.14
CA ALA A 374 -13.51 -18.38 4.60
C ALA A 374 -13.01 -17.07 5.20
N TYR A 375 -12.12 -17.15 6.19
CA TYR A 375 -11.46 -16.00 6.81
C TYR A 375 -10.18 -16.45 7.54
N ILE A 376 -9.29 -15.50 7.86
CA ILE A 376 -8.10 -15.72 8.67
C ILE A 376 -8.38 -15.40 10.14
N SER A 377 -7.86 -16.21 11.05
CA SER A 377 -7.79 -15.88 12.48
C SER A 377 -6.61 -16.59 13.14
N ASP A 378 -5.90 -15.93 14.06
CA ASP A 378 -4.70 -16.47 14.73
C ASP A 378 -3.66 -17.02 13.75
N CYS A 379 -3.40 -16.28 12.67
CA CYS A 379 -2.52 -16.65 11.56
C CYS A 379 -2.88 -17.96 10.80
N ASP A 380 -4.09 -18.50 10.98
CA ASP A 380 -4.59 -19.70 10.30
C ASP A 380 -5.91 -19.48 9.54
N LEU A 381 -6.19 -20.36 8.57
CA LEU A 381 -7.39 -20.35 7.74
C LEU A 381 -8.57 -21.07 8.43
N PHE A 382 -9.72 -20.40 8.49
CA PHE A 382 -10.99 -20.91 9.00
C PHE A 382 -12.08 -20.84 7.93
N VAL A 383 -13.07 -21.72 8.02
CA VAL A 383 -14.32 -21.62 7.26
C VAL A 383 -15.51 -21.75 8.21
N THR A 384 -16.55 -20.92 8.02
CA THR A 384 -17.81 -20.96 8.79
C THR A 384 -19.01 -21.12 7.85
N HIS A 385 -19.96 -21.96 8.23
CA HIS A 385 -21.21 -22.19 7.49
C HIS A 385 -22.36 -21.40 8.14
N THR A 386 -22.81 -20.33 7.48
CA THR A 386 -23.63 -19.29 8.13
C THR A 386 -25.04 -19.73 8.49
N LEU A 387 -25.60 -20.74 7.81
CA LEU A 387 -26.93 -21.27 8.11
C LEU A 387 -26.91 -22.25 9.28
N SER A 388 -25.93 -23.15 9.35
CA SER A 388 -25.82 -24.14 10.43
C SER A 388 -25.08 -23.61 11.65
N GLY A 389 -24.34 -22.49 11.50
CA GLY A 389 -23.50 -21.90 12.53
C GLY A 389 -22.25 -22.70 12.87
N HIS A 390 -21.88 -23.70 12.06
CA HIS A 390 -20.69 -24.53 12.27
C HIS A 390 -19.45 -23.86 11.69
N GLU A 391 -18.46 -23.67 12.54
CA GLU A 391 -17.11 -23.20 12.20
C GLU A 391 -16.13 -24.37 12.16
N LYS A 392 -15.10 -24.24 11.31
CA LYS A 392 -13.99 -25.18 11.24
C LYS A 392 -12.68 -24.48 10.87
N ARG A 393 -11.72 -24.52 11.80
CA ARG A 393 -10.29 -24.27 11.50
C ARG A 393 -9.81 -25.34 10.51
N LEU A 394 -9.20 -24.91 9.40
CA LEU A 394 -8.72 -25.79 8.32
C LEU A 394 -7.23 -26.06 8.42
N THR A 395 -6.44 -25.06 8.82
CA THR A 395 -4.98 -25.14 8.94
C THR A 395 -4.54 -25.00 10.39
N TYR A 396 -3.32 -25.45 10.70
CA TYR A 396 -2.81 -25.53 12.07
C TYR A 396 -1.32 -25.12 12.13
N THR A 397 -0.99 -23.92 11.64
CA THR A 397 0.36 -23.36 11.80
C THR A 397 0.57 -22.77 13.19
N SER A 398 -0.37 -21.95 13.68
CA SER A 398 -0.32 -21.41 15.05
C SER A 398 -0.42 -22.53 16.08
N CYS A 399 0.62 -22.68 16.89
CA CYS A 399 0.66 -23.68 17.95
C CYS A 399 -0.05 -23.23 19.23
N GLY A 400 -0.28 -21.92 19.41
CA GLY A 400 -1.04 -21.34 20.53
C GLY A 400 -0.48 -21.66 21.93
N ARG A 401 0.78 -22.09 22.01
CA ARG A 401 1.43 -22.66 23.21
C ARG A 401 2.87 -22.20 23.42
N HIS A 402 3.43 -21.50 22.46
CA HIS A 402 4.82 -21.05 22.45
C HIS A 402 4.87 -19.52 22.33
N SER A 403 6.06 -18.93 22.38
CA SER A 403 6.23 -17.48 22.26
C SER A 403 6.28 -17.06 20.79
N TYR A 404 6.04 -15.78 20.48
CA TYR A 404 6.07 -15.25 19.11
C TYR A 404 7.40 -15.48 18.35
N PRO A 405 8.58 -15.57 19.02
CA PRO A 405 9.81 -16.05 18.39
C PRO A 405 9.78 -17.52 17.92
N ASP A 406 8.99 -18.37 18.58
CA ASP A 406 8.85 -19.81 18.27
C ASP A 406 7.78 -20.07 17.19
N ASP A 407 6.70 -19.28 17.17
CA ASP A 407 5.52 -19.48 16.33
C ASP A 407 5.60 -18.62 15.05
N ALA A 408 6.51 -19.02 14.15
CA ALA A 408 6.91 -18.26 12.96
C ALA A 408 6.26 -18.74 11.63
N LEU A 409 5.19 -19.53 11.72
CA LEU A 409 4.45 -20.09 10.58
C LEU A 409 3.04 -19.51 10.49
N SER A 410 2.63 -19.08 9.31
CA SER A 410 1.25 -18.64 9.04
C SER A 410 0.67 -19.28 7.79
N ALA A 411 -0.65 -19.42 7.74
CA ALA A 411 -1.41 -19.99 6.63
C ALA A 411 -2.50 -19.02 6.16
N GLY A 412 -2.42 -18.63 4.89
CA GLY A 412 -3.33 -17.67 4.27
C GLY A 412 -2.99 -16.19 4.57
N VAL A 413 -1.86 -15.92 5.23
CA VAL A 413 -1.39 -14.57 5.60
C VAL A 413 -0.12 -14.21 4.81
N PRO A 414 -0.13 -13.17 3.95
CA PRO A 414 1.08 -12.72 3.27
C PRO A 414 2.08 -12.10 4.25
N SER A 415 3.39 -12.32 4.02
CA SER A 415 4.46 -11.71 4.83
C SER A 415 4.47 -10.17 4.74
N TYR A 416 5.19 -9.53 5.66
CA TYR A 416 5.30 -8.05 5.73
C TYR A 416 5.56 -7.41 4.36
N VAL A 417 6.56 -7.91 3.62
CA VAL A 417 7.00 -7.37 2.32
C VAL A 417 5.93 -7.53 1.24
N MET A 418 5.14 -8.62 1.28
CA MET A 418 4.03 -8.81 0.33
C MET A 418 2.94 -7.75 0.54
N GLN A 419 2.67 -7.38 1.79
CA GLN A 419 1.65 -6.40 2.13
C GLN A 419 2.09 -4.96 1.84
N GLU A 420 3.30 -4.56 2.25
CA GLU A 420 3.80 -3.18 2.08
C GLU A 420 4.27 -2.93 0.63
N GLU A 421 5.19 -3.76 0.10
CA GLU A 421 5.95 -3.44 -1.12
C GLU A 421 5.37 -4.01 -2.41
N PHE A 422 4.40 -4.93 -2.31
CA PHE A 422 3.70 -5.52 -3.46
C PHE A 422 2.18 -5.34 -3.40
N SER A 423 1.66 -4.69 -2.34
CA SER A 423 0.21 -4.48 -2.12
C SER A 423 -0.65 -5.76 -2.19
N ARG A 424 -0.08 -6.92 -1.84
CA ARG A 424 -0.83 -8.19 -1.74
C ARG A 424 -1.21 -8.45 -0.29
N TYR A 425 -2.50 -8.26 0.00
CA TYR A 425 -3.09 -8.48 1.33
C TYR A 425 -3.82 -9.82 1.46
N GLN A 426 -4.02 -10.52 0.34
CA GLN A 426 -4.69 -11.81 0.24
C GLN A 426 -3.64 -12.93 0.18
N GLY A 427 -3.80 -13.96 1.02
CA GLY A 427 -2.94 -15.16 1.03
C GLY A 427 -3.70 -16.47 0.73
N PHE A 428 -4.99 -16.42 0.43
CA PHE A 428 -5.79 -17.60 0.07
C PHE A 428 -6.87 -17.28 -0.99
N TRP A 429 -7.23 -18.28 -1.80
CA TRP A 429 -8.05 -18.16 -3.00
C TRP A 429 -9.00 -19.37 -3.19
N TRP A 430 -10.31 -19.13 -3.09
CA TRP A 430 -11.35 -20.14 -3.42
C TRP A 430 -11.29 -20.61 -4.88
N GLN A 431 -11.55 -21.90 -5.11
CA GLN A 431 -11.81 -22.44 -6.45
C GLN A 431 -13.13 -21.86 -7.01
N PRO A 432 -13.16 -21.33 -8.25
CA PRO A 432 -14.31 -20.57 -8.76
C PRO A 432 -15.55 -21.43 -9.04
N HIS A 433 -15.38 -22.67 -9.50
CA HIS A 433 -16.44 -23.68 -9.60
C HIS A 433 -15.87 -25.08 -9.33
N SER A 434 -16.72 -26.05 -8.99
CA SER A 434 -16.33 -27.43 -8.68
C SER A 434 -17.49 -28.39 -8.92
N ASP A 435 -17.34 -29.29 -9.89
CA ASP A 435 -18.41 -30.20 -10.32
C ASP A 435 -18.45 -31.53 -9.55
N ASP A 436 -17.45 -31.80 -8.71
CA ASP A 436 -17.32 -33.05 -7.93
C ASP A 436 -17.83 -32.93 -6.48
N GLY A 437 -18.40 -31.78 -6.11
CA GLY A 437 -18.92 -31.51 -4.76
C GLY A 437 -17.85 -31.27 -3.70
N ILE A 438 -16.56 -31.26 -4.07
CA ILE A 438 -15.45 -30.97 -3.17
C ILE A 438 -15.14 -29.47 -3.21
N TYR A 439 -15.18 -28.81 -2.06
CA TYR A 439 -14.74 -27.42 -1.92
C TYR A 439 -13.22 -27.37 -1.82
N ARG A 440 -12.60 -26.37 -2.47
CA ARG A 440 -11.15 -26.21 -2.51
C ARG A 440 -10.72 -24.76 -2.32
N ILE A 441 -9.64 -24.57 -1.57
CA ILE A 441 -8.96 -23.28 -1.35
C ILE A 441 -7.46 -23.50 -1.55
N VAL A 442 -6.84 -22.72 -2.44
CA VAL A 442 -5.37 -22.57 -2.45
C VAL A 442 -5.00 -21.57 -1.36
N TYR A 443 -3.95 -21.84 -0.61
CA TYR A 443 -3.40 -20.88 0.34
C TYR A 443 -1.86 -20.88 0.32
N GLU A 444 -1.31 -19.75 0.72
CA GLU A 444 0.11 -19.58 0.98
C GLU A 444 0.42 -19.94 2.44
N GLU A 445 1.34 -20.88 2.65
CA GLU A 445 2.00 -21.10 3.93
C GLU A 445 3.33 -20.32 3.92
N VAL A 446 3.49 -19.42 4.90
CA VAL A 446 4.67 -18.55 5.04
C VAL A 446 5.50 -19.00 6.24
N ASP A 447 6.82 -19.11 6.05
CA ASP A 447 7.82 -19.40 7.07
C ASP A 447 8.74 -18.18 7.29
N GLU A 448 8.56 -17.50 8.43
CA GLU A 448 9.35 -16.34 8.85
C GLU A 448 10.45 -16.71 9.87
N THR A 449 10.76 -18.00 10.08
CA THR A 449 11.71 -18.47 11.12
C THR A 449 13.08 -17.80 11.01
N GLU A 450 13.60 -17.68 9.78
CA GLU A 450 14.90 -17.07 9.44
C GLU A 450 14.84 -15.53 9.30
N VAL A 451 13.64 -14.92 9.39
CA VAL A 451 13.48 -13.48 9.27
C VAL A 451 13.82 -12.81 10.60
N SER A 452 14.63 -11.76 10.54
CA SER A 452 15.10 -11.03 11.73
C SER A 452 13.95 -10.46 12.55
N LEU A 453 13.98 -10.69 13.86
CA LEU A 453 12.99 -10.20 14.82
C LEU A 453 13.45 -8.86 15.43
N TYR A 454 12.54 -7.88 15.47
CA TYR A 454 12.76 -6.57 16.08
C TYR A 454 11.68 -6.23 17.10
N THR A 455 12.08 -5.52 18.17
CA THR A 455 11.25 -5.19 19.33
C THR A 455 11.02 -3.67 19.43
N PHE A 456 9.77 -3.25 19.57
CA PHE A 456 9.36 -1.84 19.69
C PHE A 456 8.60 -1.63 20.99
N PRO A 457 8.50 -0.39 21.53
CA PRO A 457 7.55 -0.10 22.62
C PRO A 457 6.14 -0.56 22.21
N SER A 458 5.42 -1.25 23.10
CA SER A 458 4.10 -1.76 22.74
C SER A 458 3.13 -0.62 22.42
N SER A 459 2.29 -0.77 21.38
CA SER A 459 1.21 0.18 21.10
C SER A 459 0.06 0.09 22.11
N THR A 460 0.14 -0.84 23.07
CA THR A 460 -0.72 -0.84 24.27
C THR A 460 0.06 -0.25 25.44
N ALA A 461 -0.54 0.69 26.18
CA ALA A 461 0.12 1.48 27.23
C ALA A 461 0.51 0.69 28.52
N VAL A 462 0.69 -0.62 28.43
CA VAL A 462 1.13 -1.49 29.52
C VAL A 462 2.65 -1.33 29.68
N HIS A 463 3.06 -0.60 30.69
CA HIS A 463 4.47 -0.28 30.96
C HIS A 463 5.35 -1.54 31.01
N GLY A 464 6.46 -1.52 30.27
CA GLY A 464 7.42 -2.62 30.18
C GLY A 464 7.11 -3.71 29.14
N ARG A 465 6.03 -3.61 28.35
CA ARG A 465 5.79 -4.49 27.20
C ARG A 465 6.41 -3.97 25.92
N VAL A 466 6.84 -4.89 25.06
CA VAL A 466 7.29 -4.64 23.69
C VAL A 466 6.38 -5.37 22.70
N ASP A 467 6.22 -4.78 21.51
CA ASP A 467 5.63 -5.45 20.35
C ASP A 467 6.77 -5.99 19.48
N GLU A 468 6.69 -7.27 19.10
CA GLU A 468 7.70 -7.96 18.30
C GLU A 468 7.25 -8.09 16.83
N TYR A 469 8.17 -7.91 15.87
CA TYR A 469 7.89 -7.96 14.43
C TYR A 469 9.02 -8.68 13.69
N ARG A 470 8.67 -9.53 12.73
CA ARG A 470 9.58 -10.05 11.70
C ARG A 470 9.75 -8.97 10.62
N PHE A 471 11.00 -8.59 10.32
CA PHE A 471 11.30 -7.59 9.29
C PHE A 471 12.58 -7.96 8.53
N PRO A 472 12.52 -8.31 7.24
CA PRO A 472 13.70 -8.61 6.44
C PRO A 472 14.34 -7.30 5.96
N ARG A 473 15.45 -6.89 6.59
CA ARG A 473 16.26 -5.76 6.10
C ARG A 473 16.98 -6.09 4.79
N SER A 474 17.29 -5.08 3.99
CA SER A 474 18.10 -5.25 2.77
C SER A 474 19.37 -6.10 3.02
N GLY A 475 19.59 -7.10 2.16
CA GLY A 475 20.67 -8.07 2.27
C GLY A 475 20.44 -9.24 3.24
N SER A 476 19.33 -9.26 3.99
CA SER A 476 18.98 -10.36 4.92
C SER A 476 18.00 -11.39 4.31
N THR A 477 17.60 -12.39 5.09
CA THR A 477 16.73 -13.49 4.64
C THR A 477 15.27 -13.06 4.57
N ASN A 478 14.60 -13.32 3.44
CA ASN A 478 13.16 -13.16 3.27
C ASN A 478 12.37 -14.33 3.87
N ALA A 479 11.07 -14.12 4.10
CA ALA A 479 10.14 -15.19 4.43
C ALA A 479 10.01 -16.21 3.29
N LYS A 480 9.92 -17.50 3.61
CA LYS A 480 9.81 -18.58 2.61
C LYS A 480 8.34 -18.92 2.37
N SER A 481 7.88 -18.83 1.12
CA SER A 481 6.47 -19.10 0.76
C SER A 481 6.30 -20.49 0.14
N LYS A 482 5.21 -21.19 0.47
CA LYS A 482 4.79 -22.46 -0.14
C LYS A 482 3.32 -22.34 -0.53
N LEU A 483 2.93 -22.75 -1.74
CA LEU A 483 1.52 -22.89 -2.08
C LEU A 483 1.02 -24.29 -1.73
N LYS A 484 -0.14 -24.34 -1.07
CA LYS A 484 -0.84 -25.56 -0.66
C LYS A 484 -2.30 -25.48 -1.06
N LEU A 485 -2.96 -26.63 -1.10
CA LEU A 485 -4.39 -26.73 -1.36
C LEU A 485 -5.06 -27.42 -0.16
N VAL A 486 -6.06 -26.81 0.44
CA VAL A 486 -6.99 -27.51 1.33
C VAL A 486 -8.27 -27.84 0.58
N GLN A 487 -8.73 -29.08 0.72
CA GLN A 487 -10.00 -29.55 0.19
C GLN A 487 -10.87 -30.12 1.32
N PHE A 488 -12.19 -30.02 1.19
CA PHE A 488 -13.16 -30.55 2.15
C PHE A 488 -14.55 -30.73 1.51
N VAL A 489 -15.45 -31.44 2.20
CA VAL A 489 -16.86 -31.61 1.79
C VAL A 489 -17.81 -31.00 2.82
N LEU A 490 -19.01 -30.65 2.37
CA LEU A 490 -20.13 -30.27 3.24
C LEU A 490 -21.07 -31.47 3.35
N ASN A 491 -21.22 -32.05 4.53
CA ASN A 491 -22.02 -33.26 4.74
C ASN A 491 -23.53 -32.98 4.85
N GLU A 492 -24.35 -34.03 4.97
CA GLU A 492 -25.80 -33.94 5.10
C GLU A 492 -26.28 -33.10 6.30
N SER A 493 -25.50 -33.02 7.38
CA SER A 493 -25.77 -32.17 8.55
C SER A 493 -25.27 -30.72 8.39
N LEU A 494 -24.82 -30.34 7.19
CA LEU A 494 -24.29 -29.01 6.84
C LEU A 494 -23.08 -28.62 7.72
N GLN A 495 -22.18 -29.58 7.90
CA GLN A 495 -20.91 -29.47 8.63
C GLN A 495 -19.73 -29.75 7.70
N ILE A 496 -18.61 -29.10 7.97
CA ILE A 496 -17.36 -29.22 7.20
C ILE A 496 -16.62 -30.49 7.63
N SER A 497 -16.42 -31.43 6.71
CA SER A 497 -15.81 -32.74 6.94
C SER A 497 -14.81 -33.14 5.86
N GLU A 498 -14.10 -34.26 6.07
CA GLU A 498 -13.13 -34.83 5.12
C GLU A 498 -12.05 -33.84 4.64
N ILE A 499 -11.58 -33.01 5.59
CA ILE A 499 -10.54 -32.01 5.35
C ILE A 499 -9.23 -32.71 5.04
N CYS A 500 -8.69 -32.45 3.86
CA CYS A 500 -7.40 -32.93 3.41
C CYS A 500 -6.56 -31.74 2.93
N ILE A 501 -5.33 -31.63 3.46
CA ILE A 501 -4.34 -30.66 3.00
C ILE A 501 -3.39 -31.38 2.03
N LYS A 502 -3.09 -30.71 0.92
CA LYS A 502 -2.26 -31.21 -0.18
C LYS A 502 -1.11 -30.25 -0.48
N ASP A 503 0.07 -30.82 -0.59
CA ASP A 503 1.31 -30.15 -0.97
C ASP A 503 1.61 -30.36 -2.46
N LEU A 504 2.46 -29.49 -3.03
CA LEU A 504 3.14 -29.77 -4.29
C LEU A 504 4.25 -30.82 -4.06
N PRO A 505 4.48 -31.76 -5.01
CA PRO A 505 5.50 -32.81 -4.85
C PRO A 505 6.94 -32.28 -4.77
N TYR A 506 7.16 -31.04 -5.23
CA TYR A 506 8.39 -30.28 -5.07
C TYR A 506 8.03 -28.83 -4.72
N SER A 507 8.86 -28.17 -3.91
CA SER A 507 8.67 -26.74 -3.62
C SER A 507 8.91 -25.89 -4.87
N LEU A 508 8.20 -24.76 -5.01
CA LEU A 508 8.38 -23.87 -6.17
C LEU A 508 9.82 -23.37 -6.29
N LEU A 509 10.54 -23.15 -5.18
CA LEU A 509 11.97 -22.80 -5.17
C LEU A 509 12.87 -23.92 -5.74
N ALA A 510 12.48 -25.19 -5.64
CA ALA A 510 13.24 -26.30 -6.23
C ALA A 510 13.02 -26.42 -7.76
N VAL A 511 11.89 -25.92 -8.26
CA VAL A 511 11.57 -25.85 -9.71
C VAL A 511 12.13 -24.56 -10.33
N PHE A 512 12.01 -23.45 -9.60
CA PHE A 512 12.43 -22.10 -9.97
C PHE A 512 13.47 -21.59 -8.96
N SER A 513 14.74 -21.98 -9.14
CA SER A 513 15.84 -21.67 -8.20
C SER A 513 16.22 -20.18 -8.08
N TRP A 514 15.46 -19.29 -8.70
CA TRP A 514 15.60 -17.83 -8.70
C TRP A 514 14.41 -17.13 -8.02
N LEU A 515 13.34 -17.87 -7.70
CA LEU A 515 12.08 -17.34 -7.17
C LEU A 515 12.24 -16.92 -5.71
N GLU A 516 12.10 -15.61 -5.45
CA GLU A 516 12.11 -15.05 -4.09
C GLU A 516 10.70 -14.69 -3.62
N TYR A 517 9.88 -14.14 -4.54
CA TYR A 517 8.59 -13.53 -4.19
C TYR A 517 7.43 -14.12 -5.00
N ILE A 518 6.38 -14.57 -4.32
CA ILE A 518 5.08 -14.93 -4.92
C ILE A 518 4.19 -13.69 -4.89
N VAL A 519 4.18 -12.90 -5.96
CA VAL A 519 3.59 -11.54 -5.92
C VAL A 519 2.10 -11.53 -6.23
N ARG A 520 1.57 -12.49 -7.00
CA ARG A 520 0.13 -12.70 -7.25
C ARG A 520 -0.16 -14.19 -7.48
N VAL A 521 -1.37 -14.62 -7.11
CA VAL A 521 -1.90 -15.99 -7.30
C VAL A 521 -3.39 -15.88 -7.64
N GLY A 522 -3.92 -16.87 -8.35
CA GLY A 522 -5.37 -17.06 -8.52
C GLY A 522 -5.69 -18.34 -9.28
N TRP A 523 -6.94 -18.50 -9.68
CA TRP A 523 -7.41 -19.62 -10.51
C TRP A 523 -7.66 -19.19 -11.95
N THR A 524 -7.49 -20.11 -12.90
CA THR A 524 -8.01 -19.93 -14.26
C THR A 524 -9.54 -20.08 -14.28
N PRO A 525 -10.26 -19.48 -15.26
CA PRO A 525 -11.74 -19.50 -15.27
C PRO A 525 -12.36 -20.89 -15.37
N ASP A 526 -11.63 -21.86 -15.91
CA ASP A 526 -11.95 -23.29 -16.04
C ASP A 526 -11.60 -24.12 -14.79
N ALA A 527 -11.11 -23.49 -13.71
CA ALA A 527 -10.73 -24.11 -12.43
C ALA A 527 -9.64 -25.22 -12.48
N ASN A 528 -9.10 -25.55 -13.66
CA ASN A 528 -8.11 -26.63 -13.83
C ASN A 528 -6.69 -26.23 -13.40
N TYR A 529 -6.37 -24.93 -13.38
CA TYR A 529 -5.04 -24.43 -13.05
C TYR A 529 -5.07 -23.33 -11.98
N VAL A 530 -4.06 -23.34 -11.14
CA VAL A 530 -3.69 -22.23 -10.26
C VAL A 530 -2.60 -21.43 -10.97
N TRP A 531 -2.85 -20.17 -11.30
CA TRP A 531 -1.85 -19.29 -11.90
C TRP A 531 -1.07 -18.53 -10.82
N VAL A 532 0.20 -18.26 -11.10
CA VAL A 532 1.13 -17.60 -10.18
C VAL A 532 2.01 -16.62 -10.96
N GLN A 533 2.17 -15.40 -10.42
CA GLN A 533 3.24 -14.48 -10.80
C GLN A 533 4.40 -14.67 -9.79
N GLY A 534 5.51 -15.23 -10.26
CA GLY A 534 6.75 -15.37 -9.50
C GLY A 534 7.78 -14.33 -9.91
N LEU A 535 8.43 -13.69 -8.95
CA LEU A 535 9.39 -12.60 -9.15
C LEU A 535 10.73 -12.95 -8.47
N ASP A 536 11.84 -12.65 -9.13
CA ASP A 536 13.19 -12.88 -8.58
C ASP A 536 13.58 -11.85 -7.52
N ARG A 537 14.65 -12.13 -6.76
CA ARG A 537 15.12 -11.25 -5.68
C ARG A 537 15.52 -9.84 -6.15
N LYS A 538 16.15 -9.70 -7.32
CA LYS A 538 16.47 -8.38 -7.93
C LYS A 538 15.26 -7.71 -8.57
N GLN A 539 14.13 -8.40 -8.65
CA GLN A 539 12.87 -7.92 -9.22
C GLN A 539 13.04 -7.48 -10.69
N GLN A 540 13.91 -8.17 -11.42
CA GLN A 540 14.29 -7.94 -12.81
C GLN A 540 13.82 -9.08 -13.75
N ARG A 541 13.33 -10.20 -13.21
CA ARG A 541 12.61 -11.27 -13.92
C ARG A 541 11.29 -11.60 -13.22
N LEU A 542 10.21 -11.64 -14.00
CA LEU A 542 8.90 -12.15 -13.59
C LEU A 542 8.47 -13.27 -14.54
N ASP A 543 8.12 -14.44 -14.00
CA ASP A 543 7.43 -15.49 -14.77
C ASP A 543 5.96 -15.57 -14.33
N LEU A 544 5.05 -15.62 -15.31
CA LEU A 544 3.65 -16.02 -15.10
C LEU A 544 3.54 -17.49 -15.48
N PHE A 545 3.17 -18.34 -14.53
CA PHE A 545 3.09 -19.79 -14.73
C PHE A 545 1.81 -20.41 -14.15
N LEU A 546 1.45 -21.59 -14.69
CA LEU A 546 0.29 -22.38 -14.31
C LEU A 546 0.73 -23.65 -13.59
N ILE A 547 0.05 -23.95 -12.47
CA ILE A 547 0.16 -25.18 -11.70
C ILE A 547 -1.14 -25.98 -11.93
N PRO A 548 -1.11 -27.14 -12.60
CA PRO A 548 -2.30 -27.97 -12.81
C PRO A 548 -2.85 -28.51 -11.48
N LEU A 549 -4.17 -28.63 -11.33
CA LEU A 549 -4.80 -29.06 -10.07
C LEU A 549 -4.29 -30.42 -9.54
N ASP A 550 -4.01 -31.36 -10.45
CA ASP A 550 -3.44 -32.68 -10.11
C ASP A 550 -2.01 -32.66 -9.54
N ASN A 551 -1.34 -31.50 -9.56
CA ASN A 551 -0.05 -31.33 -8.89
C ASN A 551 -0.19 -31.22 -7.36
N PHE A 552 -1.39 -30.97 -6.82
CA PHE A 552 -1.63 -30.94 -5.38
C PHE A 552 -1.94 -32.37 -4.86
N CYS A 553 -0.98 -32.94 -4.13
CA CYS A 553 -0.99 -34.33 -3.66
C CYS A 553 -0.90 -34.43 -2.13
N GLU A 554 -1.32 -35.55 -1.55
CA GLU A 554 -1.34 -35.69 -0.09
C GLU A 554 0.07 -35.81 0.50
N SER A 555 0.31 -35.09 1.60
CA SER A 555 1.60 -35.03 2.27
C SER A 555 1.99 -36.38 2.88
N TYR A 556 2.98 -37.06 2.29
CA TYR A 556 3.51 -38.33 2.81
C TYR A 556 4.24 -38.14 4.15
N SER A 557 3.52 -38.22 5.27
CA SER A 557 4.14 -38.23 6.60
C SER A 557 4.92 -39.54 6.82
N SER A 558 6.14 -39.41 7.34
CA SER A 558 7.11 -40.51 7.47
C SER A 558 6.85 -41.43 8.68
N GLN A 559 5.59 -41.59 9.09
CA GLN A 559 5.19 -42.35 10.29
C GLN A 559 4.31 -43.59 10.02
N VAL A 560 4.07 -43.98 8.76
CA VAL A 560 3.36 -45.23 8.44
C VAL A 560 4.25 -46.44 8.76
N SER A 561 4.13 -46.93 10.00
CA SER A 561 4.82 -48.12 10.48
C SER A 561 4.08 -49.40 10.05
N THR A 562 4.82 -50.34 9.44
CA THR A 562 4.42 -51.72 9.06
C THR A 562 3.27 -51.89 8.04
N PRO A 563 3.46 -52.71 6.98
CA PRO A 563 2.40 -53.04 6.02
C PRO A 563 1.66 -54.33 6.38
N THR A 564 0.48 -54.22 7.01
CA THR A 564 -0.50 -55.30 7.12
C THR A 564 -1.90 -54.76 6.82
N ASP A 565 -2.36 -54.88 5.57
CA ASP A 565 -3.48 -55.76 5.23
C ASP A 565 -3.83 -55.75 3.73
N SER A 566 -4.70 -56.69 3.35
CA SER A 566 -4.85 -57.26 2.02
C SER A 566 -5.51 -56.37 0.94
N ILE A 567 -4.91 -56.39 -0.25
CA ILE A 567 -5.57 -56.44 -1.58
C ILE A 567 -6.83 -55.55 -1.74
N GLY A 568 -6.60 -54.27 -2.00
CA GLY A 568 -7.59 -53.33 -2.53
C GLY A 568 -6.86 -52.13 -3.12
N ASP A 569 -7.11 -51.78 -4.38
CA ASP A 569 -6.34 -50.86 -5.26
C ASP A 569 -5.29 -49.95 -4.58
N HIS A 570 -4.03 -50.10 -4.99
CA HIS A 570 -2.88 -49.33 -4.49
C HIS A 570 -2.29 -48.37 -5.54
N SER A 571 -3.02 -48.06 -6.62
CA SER A 571 -2.61 -47.12 -7.69
C SER A 571 -2.20 -45.73 -7.18
N TRP A 572 -2.69 -45.31 -6.01
CA TRP A 572 -2.32 -44.04 -5.36
C TRP A 572 -0.94 -44.05 -4.67
N ARG A 573 -0.35 -45.22 -4.39
CA ARG A 573 0.90 -45.36 -3.61
C ARG A 573 2.21 -45.20 -4.40
N SER A 574 2.14 -44.81 -5.68
CA SER A 574 3.34 -44.73 -6.54
C SER A 574 3.42 -43.45 -7.36
N LEU A 575 4.32 -42.55 -6.96
CA LEU A 575 4.78 -41.40 -7.75
C LEU A 575 5.37 -41.83 -9.12
N TYR A 576 5.78 -43.09 -9.28
CA TYR A 576 6.33 -43.63 -10.52
C TYR A 576 5.25 -44.10 -11.53
N SER A 577 3.96 -43.97 -11.21
CA SER A 577 2.86 -44.48 -12.05
C SER A 577 1.79 -43.44 -12.42
N ARG A 578 1.97 -42.16 -12.05
CA ARG A 578 1.12 -41.06 -12.54
C ARG A 578 1.86 -40.25 -13.59
N THR A 579 1.25 -40.07 -14.76
CA THR A 579 1.60 -38.99 -15.68
C THR A 579 1.11 -37.68 -15.08
N ILE A 580 1.97 -36.99 -14.33
CA ILE A 580 1.65 -35.69 -13.74
C ILE A 580 1.95 -34.62 -14.78
N THR A 581 0.94 -33.83 -15.15
CA THR A 581 1.10 -32.68 -16.06
C THR A 581 2.11 -31.70 -15.48
N PRO A 582 3.18 -31.30 -16.21
CA PRO A 582 4.21 -30.40 -15.69
C PRO A 582 3.68 -28.97 -15.54
N LEU A 583 4.34 -28.17 -14.69
CA LEU A 583 4.09 -26.73 -14.59
C LEU A 583 4.37 -26.04 -15.93
N GLN A 584 3.53 -25.08 -16.28
CA GLN A 584 3.57 -24.40 -17.58
C GLN A 584 3.94 -22.93 -17.37
N VAL A 585 5.13 -22.49 -17.77
CA VAL A 585 5.42 -21.05 -17.86
C VAL A 585 4.74 -20.52 -19.11
N ILE A 586 3.86 -19.53 -18.97
CA ILE A 586 3.08 -18.97 -20.10
C ILE A 586 3.59 -17.59 -20.53
N TYR A 587 4.27 -16.85 -19.64
CA TYR A 587 4.96 -15.60 -19.95
C TYR A 587 6.22 -15.45 -19.08
N THR A 588 7.26 -14.80 -19.63
CA THR A 588 8.42 -14.30 -18.88
C THR A 588 8.65 -12.85 -19.29
N GLU A 589 8.74 -11.96 -18.29
CA GLU A 589 9.18 -10.59 -18.44
C GLU A 589 10.60 -10.45 -17.87
N GLN A 590 11.44 -9.68 -18.55
CA GLN A 590 12.74 -9.26 -18.02
C GLN A 590 12.90 -7.76 -18.20
N SER A 591 13.47 -7.10 -17.21
CA SER A 591 13.70 -5.65 -17.19
C SER A 591 15.15 -5.36 -16.86
N GLU A 592 15.78 -4.47 -17.63
CA GLU A 592 17.13 -4.00 -17.31
C GLU A 592 17.21 -3.26 -15.97
N SER A 593 16.08 -2.82 -15.38
CA SER A 593 16.01 -1.96 -14.19
C SER A 593 15.35 -2.66 -12.99
N TRP A 594 14.02 -2.79 -13.03
CA TRP A 594 13.14 -3.56 -12.15
C TRP A 594 11.76 -3.73 -12.82
N ILE A 595 10.86 -4.54 -12.26
CA ILE A 595 9.51 -4.82 -12.77
C ILE A 595 8.46 -4.23 -11.82
N ASN A 596 7.58 -3.37 -12.34
CA ASN A 596 6.49 -2.76 -11.58
C ASN A 596 5.22 -3.63 -11.65
N VAL A 597 5.10 -4.56 -10.70
CA VAL A 597 3.99 -5.54 -10.54
C VAL A 597 2.61 -4.89 -10.66
N HIS A 598 1.65 -5.61 -11.25
CA HIS A 598 0.29 -5.12 -11.50
C HIS A 598 -0.76 -6.24 -11.53
N ASP A 599 -2.02 -5.83 -11.36
CA ASP A 599 -3.16 -6.75 -11.26
C ASP A 599 -3.78 -7.12 -12.63
N MET A 600 -3.24 -6.58 -13.73
CA MET A 600 -3.78 -6.78 -15.09
C MET A 600 -3.47 -8.15 -15.69
N LEU A 601 -4.32 -9.14 -15.38
CA LEU A 601 -4.41 -10.43 -16.07
C LEU A 601 -5.87 -10.78 -16.31
N CYS A 602 -6.26 -11.02 -17.57
CA CYS A 602 -7.61 -11.48 -17.90
C CYS A 602 -7.56 -12.64 -18.90
N PHE A 603 -7.86 -13.86 -18.44
CA PHE A 603 -8.01 -15.03 -19.30
C PHE A 603 -9.25 -14.91 -20.19
N LEU A 604 -9.06 -14.94 -21.50
CA LEU A 604 -10.14 -14.88 -22.48
C LEU A 604 -10.67 -16.29 -22.75
N ASP A 605 -9.74 -17.19 -23.07
CA ASP A 605 -9.96 -18.58 -23.48
C ASP A 605 -8.86 -19.49 -22.87
N VAL A 606 -9.24 -20.72 -22.49
CA VAL A 606 -8.35 -21.72 -21.88
C VAL A 606 -8.71 -23.08 -22.47
N SER A 607 -7.72 -23.79 -22.99
CA SER A 607 -7.87 -25.10 -23.64
C SER A 607 -6.69 -26.01 -23.29
N ASP A 608 -6.86 -27.31 -23.46
CA ASP A 608 -5.83 -28.34 -23.20
C ASP A 608 -4.47 -28.05 -23.88
N THR A 609 -4.47 -27.31 -25.00
CA THR A 609 -3.29 -27.07 -25.84
C THR A 609 -2.79 -25.63 -25.83
N SER A 610 -3.59 -24.67 -25.34
CA SER A 610 -3.25 -23.25 -25.36
C SER A 610 -4.12 -22.40 -24.43
N VAL A 611 -3.58 -21.26 -24.02
CA VAL A 611 -4.28 -20.26 -23.22
C VAL A 611 -4.13 -18.88 -23.87
N THR A 612 -5.25 -18.13 -23.97
CA THR A 612 -5.28 -16.78 -24.54
C THR A 612 -5.77 -15.78 -23.52
N TYR A 613 -5.03 -14.70 -23.32
CA TYR A 613 -5.23 -13.76 -22.21
C TYR A 613 -4.78 -12.34 -22.56
N VAL A 614 -5.37 -11.35 -21.89
CA VAL A 614 -4.86 -9.97 -21.85
C VAL A 614 -3.86 -9.87 -20.71
N TRP A 615 -2.69 -9.35 -21.01
CA TRP A 615 -1.59 -9.08 -20.09
C TRP A 615 -1.12 -7.62 -20.24
N ALA A 616 -0.31 -7.13 -19.31
CA ALA A 616 0.36 -5.84 -19.43
C ALA A 616 1.87 -6.00 -19.22
N SER A 617 2.69 -5.15 -19.84
CA SER A 617 4.16 -5.20 -19.70
C SER A 617 4.77 -3.81 -19.90
N GLU A 618 5.90 -3.55 -19.22
CA GLU A 618 6.70 -2.32 -19.35
C GLU A 618 7.84 -2.44 -20.37
N GLU A 619 7.91 -3.52 -21.17
CA GLU A 619 9.05 -3.85 -22.06
C GLU A 619 9.45 -2.77 -23.08
N THR A 620 8.52 -1.89 -23.48
CA THR A 620 8.80 -0.76 -24.40
C THR A 620 9.34 0.49 -23.69
N GLY A 621 9.49 0.43 -22.36
CA GLY A 621 9.72 1.58 -21.49
C GLY A 621 8.44 2.24 -20.95
N PHE A 622 7.26 1.82 -21.41
CA PHE A 622 5.95 2.24 -20.87
C PHE A 622 5.03 1.02 -20.72
N ARG A 623 4.13 1.03 -19.74
CA ARG A 623 3.20 -0.09 -19.54
C ARG A 623 2.11 -0.08 -20.61
N HIS A 624 2.07 -1.13 -21.43
CA HIS A 624 1.03 -1.33 -22.44
C HIS A 624 0.31 -2.67 -22.27
N LEU A 625 -0.84 -2.79 -22.94
CA LEU A 625 -1.64 -4.01 -22.97
C LEU A 625 -1.27 -4.88 -24.17
N TYR A 626 -1.23 -6.19 -23.95
CA TYR A 626 -0.93 -7.19 -24.96
C TYR A 626 -1.99 -8.29 -24.93
N LEU A 627 -2.45 -8.72 -26.11
CA LEU A 627 -3.16 -9.97 -26.29
C LEU A 627 -2.12 -11.07 -26.53
N VAL A 628 -2.03 -12.03 -25.62
CA VAL A 628 -1.04 -13.10 -25.64
C VAL A 628 -1.75 -14.44 -25.77
N THR A 629 -1.25 -15.30 -26.66
CA THR A 629 -1.65 -16.71 -26.75
C THR A 629 -0.41 -17.57 -26.57
N SER A 630 -0.42 -18.46 -25.58
CA SER A 630 0.70 -19.35 -25.26
C SER A 630 0.27 -20.82 -25.34
N SER A 631 1.13 -21.67 -25.91
CA SER A 631 0.91 -23.12 -26.01
C SER A 631 1.18 -23.80 -24.66
N LEU A 632 0.35 -24.78 -24.32
CA LEU A 632 0.53 -25.66 -23.17
C LEU A 632 1.13 -27.00 -23.62
N VAL A 633 1.99 -27.59 -22.79
CA VAL A 633 2.68 -28.85 -23.06
C VAL A 633 1.89 -30.01 -22.48
N LEU A 634 1.16 -30.71 -23.34
CA LEU A 634 0.50 -31.98 -23.01
C LEU A 634 1.51 -33.14 -23.02
N THR A 635 1.80 -33.68 -21.84
CA THR A 635 2.56 -34.94 -21.69
C THR A 635 1.69 -36.13 -22.08
N ASN A 636 1.61 -36.41 -23.38
CA ASN A 636 0.95 -37.61 -23.90
C ASN A 636 1.55 -38.89 -23.28
N ALA A 637 0.69 -39.81 -22.86
CA ALA A 637 1.11 -41.17 -22.56
C ALA A 637 1.76 -41.81 -23.80
N ASN A 638 2.81 -42.61 -23.57
CA ASN A 638 3.60 -43.34 -24.58
C ASN A 638 4.71 -42.57 -25.33
N GLY A 639 5.43 -41.67 -24.64
CA GLY A 639 6.91 -41.62 -24.77
C GLY A 639 7.54 -41.41 -26.15
N GLN A 640 6.85 -40.73 -27.07
CA GLN A 640 7.39 -40.29 -28.35
C GLN A 640 7.37 -38.76 -28.41
N SER A 641 8.54 -38.14 -28.24
CA SER A 641 8.78 -36.78 -28.70
C SER A 641 8.96 -36.78 -30.22
N ASP A 642 8.61 -35.67 -30.88
CA ASP A 642 8.75 -35.54 -32.33
C ASP A 642 10.21 -35.75 -32.77
N ALA A 643 10.43 -36.78 -33.58
CA ALA A 643 11.76 -37.22 -34.02
C ALA A 643 12.33 -36.31 -35.12
N GLY A 644 12.66 -35.07 -34.75
CA GLY A 644 12.90 -33.96 -35.67
C GLY A 644 14.36 -33.54 -35.94
N THR A 645 15.37 -33.98 -35.16
CA THR A 645 16.82 -33.85 -35.47
C THR A 645 17.66 -34.68 -34.47
N PRO A 646 18.63 -35.51 -34.91
CA PRO A 646 19.54 -36.21 -34.00
C PRO A 646 20.72 -35.34 -33.55
N ALA A 647 20.76 -34.95 -32.27
CA ALA A 647 21.93 -34.36 -31.62
C ALA A 647 22.90 -35.43 -31.10
N PRO A 648 24.22 -35.18 -31.05
CA PRO A 648 25.22 -36.18 -30.65
C PRO A 648 25.23 -36.46 -29.14
N GLN A 649 25.55 -37.70 -28.79
CA GLN A 649 25.57 -38.21 -27.41
C GLN A 649 26.56 -37.44 -26.52
N GLN A 650 26.11 -36.96 -25.36
CA GLN A 650 26.99 -36.57 -24.26
C GLN A 650 26.56 -37.16 -22.91
N GLN A 651 27.60 -37.70 -22.25
CA GLN A 651 27.80 -38.22 -20.90
C GLN A 651 26.71 -38.04 -19.82
N GLN A 652 26.60 -39.11 -19.03
CA GLN A 652 25.86 -39.29 -17.78
C GLN A 652 25.71 -38.02 -16.92
N GLN A 653 24.48 -37.52 -16.83
CA GLN A 653 24.02 -36.70 -15.71
C GLN A 653 23.15 -37.55 -14.76
N GLN A 654 22.87 -37.04 -13.56
CA GLN A 654 21.99 -37.69 -12.59
C GLN A 654 20.55 -37.82 -13.14
N PRO A 655 19.75 -38.80 -12.67
CA PRO A 655 18.38 -38.97 -13.12
C PRO A 655 17.52 -37.76 -12.73
N GLN A 656 17.15 -36.96 -13.73
CA GLN A 656 16.22 -35.84 -13.59
C GLN A 656 14.81 -36.36 -13.20
N PRO A 657 14.07 -35.69 -12.31
CA PRO A 657 12.73 -36.11 -11.93
C PRO A 657 11.73 -35.91 -13.07
N SER A 658 10.93 -36.94 -13.37
CA SER A 658 9.95 -36.97 -14.48
C SER A 658 8.75 -36.02 -14.33
N PHE A 659 8.80 -35.10 -13.38
CA PHE A 659 7.81 -34.06 -13.10
C PHE A 659 8.19 -32.70 -13.73
N VAL A 660 9.48 -32.47 -13.98
CA VAL A 660 9.99 -31.22 -14.54
C VAL A 660 10.39 -31.43 -16.00
N GLU A 661 9.45 -31.18 -16.92
CA GLU A 661 9.84 -31.03 -18.32
C GLU A 661 10.44 -29.63 -18.54
N GLN A 662 11.77 -29.57 -18.73
CA GLN A 662 12.51 -28.30 -18.93
C GLN A 662 11.97 -27.48 -20.13
N SER A 663 11.26 -28.13 -21.06
CA SER A 663 10.62 -27.53 -22.22
C SER A 663 9.27 -26.84 -21.92
N ALA A 664 8.71 -27.06 -20.73
CA ALA A 664 7.47 -26.44 -20.22
C ALA A 664 7.76 -25.30 -19.21
N LEU A 665 8.97 -25.29 -18.62
CA LEU A 665 9.51 -24.16 -17.85
C LEU A 665 10.04 -23.01 -18.73
N GLN A 666 9.54 -22.87 -19.96
CA GLN A 666 9.88 -21.81 -20.91
C GLN A 666 8.61 -21.38 -21.67
N PRO A 667 8.34 -20.07 -21.81
CA PRO A 667 7.09 -19.58 -22.38
C PRO A 667 6.98 -19.84 -23.89
N ARG A 668 6.04 -20.69 -24.28
CA ARG A 668 5.74 -21.03 -25.69
C ARG A 668 4.70 -20.07 -26.29
N ILE A 669 5.03 -18.79 -26.35
CA ILE A 669 4.15 -17.76 -26.93
C ILE A 669 3.94 -18.04 -28.43
N ILE A 670 2.71 -18.39 -28.80
CA ILE A 670 2.27 -18.58 -30.20
C ILE A 670 2.06 -17.21 -30.85
N ASN A 671 1.47 -16.27 -30.10
CA ASN A 671 1.16 -14.92 -30.59
C ASN A 671 1.24 -13.90 -29.45
N LYS A 672 1.72 -12.69 -29.75
CA LYS A 672 1.75 -11.53 -28.84
C LYS A 672 1.46 -10.28 -29.66
N VAL A 673 0.28 -9.71 -29.46
CA VAL A 673 -0.21 -8.53 -30.20
C VAL A 673 -0.31 -7.36 -29.23
N ALA A 674 0.42 -6.28 -29.50
CA ALA A 674 0.29 -5.03 -28.75
C ALA A 674 -1.11 -4.44 -28.99
N LEU A 675 -1.93 -4.37 -27.95
CA LEU A 675 -3.23 -3.70 -27.98
C LEU A 675 -3.07 -2.19 -27.83
N THR A 676 -2.04 -1.74 -27.11
CA THR A 676 -1.70 -0.32 -26.93
C THR A 676 -0.21 -0.06 -27.12
N SER A 677 0.16 1.16 -27.51
CA SER A 677 1.54 1.57 -27.78
C SER A 677 1.73 3.10 -27.71
N GLY A 678 2.94 3.56 -27.39
CA GLY A 678 3.37 4.97 -27.45
C GLY A 678 4.16 5.44 -26.21
N GLU A 679 4.50 6.73 -26.14
CA GLU A 679 5.25 7.32 -25.00
C GLU A 679 4.33 7.69 -23.82
N TRP A 680 3.51 6.73 -23.37
CA TRP A 680 2.50 6.90 -22.31
C TRP A 680 2.14 5.55 -21.68
N GLU A 681 1.74 5.52 -20.41
CA GLU A 681 1.41 4.27 -19.71
C GLU A 681 -0.10 4.03 -19.51
N VAL A 682 -0.47 2.75 -19.58
CA VAL A 682 -1.66 2.17 -18.96
C VAL A 682 -1.40 2.02 -17.45
N LEU A 683 -2.36 2.42 -16.62
CA LEU A 683 -2.20 2.37 -15.17
C LEU A 683 -2.21 0.91 -14.67
N ALA A 684 -1.44 0.63 -13.61
CA ALA A 684 -1.21 -0.70 -13.02
C ALA A 684 -2.45 -1.37 -12.35
N ARG A 685 -3.68 -1.01 -12.72
CA ARG A 685 -4.94 -1.36 -12.04
C ARG A 685 -5.95 -2.02 -13.01
N ASN A 686 -7.16 -2.28 -12.51
CA ASN A 686 -8.34 -2.80 -13.19
C ASN A 686 -8.39 -2.52 -14.70
N ILE A 687 -8.50 -3.62 -15.47
CA ILE A 687 -8.99 -3.63 -16.85
C ILE A 687 -10.34 -4.34 -16.87
N TRP A 688 -11.24 -3.89 -17.75
CA TRP A 688 -12.56 -4.49 -17.90
C TRP A 688 -12.70 -5.01 -19.33
N VAL A 689 -13.02 -6.30 -19.48
CA VAL A 689 -13.03 -6.99 -20.77
C VAL A 689 -14.45 -7.43 -21.11
N ASP A 690 -15.06 -6.68 -22.03
CA ASP A 690 -16.32 -7.03 -22.67
C ASP A 690 -16.03 -8.15 -23.69
N LYS A 691 -16.09 -9.40 -23.20
CA LYS A 691 -15.86 -10.60 -24.01
C LYS A 691 -16.85 -10.70 -25.19
N PRO A 692 -18.17 -10.43 -25.05
CA PRO A 692 -19.10 -10.46 -26.17
C PRO A 692 -18.75 -9.50 -27.33
N ASN A 693 -18.41 -8.25 -27.03
CA ASN A 693 -18.07 -7.25 -28.06
C ASN A 693 -16.57 -7.20 -28.38
N GLN A 694 -15.73 -8.02 -27.75
CA GLN A 694 -14.29 -8.10 -27.97
C GLN A 694 -13.57 -6.75 -27.74
N LEU A 695 -13.92 -6.08 -26.63
CA LEU A 695 -13.36 -4.80 -26.21
C LEU A 695 -12.58 -4.92 -24.88
N VAL A 696 -11.55 -4.10 -24.72
CA VAL A 696 -10.85 -3.88 -23.45
C VAL A 696 -10.94 -2.41 -23.08
N TYR A 697 -11.58 -2.13 -21.95
CA TYR A 697 -11.62 -0.82 -21.30
C TYR A 697 -10.48 -0.72 -20.29
N PHE A 698 -9.78 0.42 -20.26
CA PHE A 698 -8.62 0.62 -19.39
C PHE A 698 -8.43 2.10 -19.05
N VAL A 699 -7.79 2.38 -17.90
CA VAL A 699 -7.40 3.75 -17.53
C VAL A 699 -5.93 3.98 -17.89
N GLY A 700 -5.62 5.11 -18.53
CA GLY A 700 -4.26 5.45 -18.96
C GLY A 700 -3.95 6.94 -18.91
N LEU A 701 -2.75 7.28 -19.36
CA LEU A 701 -2.18 8.65 -19.36
C LEU A 701 -1.83 9.17 -20.76
N ARG A 702 -2.49 8.63 -21.81
CA ARG A 702 -2.13 8.88 -23.23
C ARG A 702 -2.20 10.34 -23.63
N ASP A 703 -3.22 11.06 -23.18
CA ASP A 703 -3.46 12.43 -23.63
C ASP A 703 -2.71 13.46 -22.75
N THR A 704 -2.32 13.09 -21.52
CA THR A 704 -1.35 13.83 -20.66
C THR A 704 -0.99 12.99 -19.40
N PRO A 705 0.27 13.03 -18.90
CA PRO A 705 0.64 12.40 -17.63
C PRO A 705 -0.04 13.00 -16.39
N LEU A 706 -0.75 14.12 -16.54
CA LEU A 706 -1.44 14.82 -15.44
C LEU A 706 -2.89 14.38 -15.24
N GLU A 707 -3.50 13.65 -16.17
CA GLU A 707 -4.94 13.33 -16.17
C GLU A 707 -5.17 11.84 -16.48
N LYS A 708 -5.85 11.17 -15.55
CA LYS A 708 -6.23 9.76 -15.70
C LYS A 708 -7.52 9.69 -16.51
N HIS A 709 -7.48 9.05 -17.66
CA HIS A 709 -8.60 8.99 -18.60
C HIS A 709 -9.02 7.56 -18.91
N LEU A 710 -10.32 7.38 -19.20
CA LEU A 710 -10.85 6.10 -19.67
C LEU A 710 -10.66 5.97 -21.18
N TYR A 711 -10.11 4.84 -21.57
CA TYR A 711 -9.90 4.44 -22.95
C TYR A 711 -10.54 3.09 -23.23
N VAL A 712 -10.71 2.80 -24.51
CA VAL A 712 -11.13 1.49 -24.99
C VAL A 712 -10.42 1.14 -26.29
N VAL A 713 -10.06 -0.13 -26.44
CA VAL A 713 -9.50 -0.73 -27.65
C VAL A 713 -10.22 -2.04 -27.98
N SER A 714 -10.18 -2.45 -29.25
CA SER A 714 -10.76 -3.72 -29.69
C SER A 714 -9.68 -4.80 -29.79
N LEU A 715 -9.97 -6.01 -29.30
CA LEU A 715 -9.10 -7.18 -29.49
C LEU A 715 -8.94 -7.54 -30.97
N GLN A 716 -9.93 -7.23 -31.80
CA GLN A 716 -9.93 -7.46 -33.25
C GLN A 716 -9.28 -6.33 -34.05
N ARG A 717 -9.13 -5.14 -33.45
CA ARG A 717 -8.47 -3.95 -34.04
C ARG A 717 -7.55 -3.31 -33.00
N PRO A 718 -6.36 -3.88 -32.79
CA PRO A 718 -5.34 -3.35 -31.89
C PRO A 718 -4.94 -1.92 -32.24
N GLU A 719 -4.35 -1.20 -31.28
CA GLU A 719 -3.86 0.20 -31.38
C GLU A 719 -4.91 1.29 -31.72
N HIS A 720 -6.09 0.92 -32.23
CA HIS A 720 -7.19 1.84 -32.54
C HIS A 720 -7.95 2.24 -31.26
N ILE A 721 -7.27 3.00 -30.41
CA ILE A 721 -7.70 3.39 -29.06
C ILE A 721 -8.60 4.63 -29.10
N ARG A 722 -9.83 4.52 -28.58
CA ARG A 722 -10.75 5.64 -28.39
C ARG A 722 -10.72 6.16 -26.95
N LEU A 723 -10.69 7.48 -26.79
CA LEU A 723 -10.93 8.18 -25.51
C LEU A 723 -12.43 8.24 -25.20
N LEU A 724 -12.82 7.96 -23.96
CA LEU A 724 -14.21 7.94 -23.49
C LEU A 724 -14.54 9.01 -22.44
N THR A 725 -13.54 9.76 -21.95
CA THR A 725 -13.68 10.81 -20.92
C THR A 725 -13.36 12.21 -21.44
N GLU A 726 -13.75 13.25 -20.69
CA GLU A 726 -13.54 14.65 -21.05
C GLU A 726 -12.09 15.08 -20.70
N PRO A 727 -11.28 15.64 -21.63
CA PRO A 727 -10.02 16.28 -21.28
C PRO A 727 -10.21 17.47 -20.33
N GLY A 728 -9.23 17.76 -19.48
CA GLY A 728 -9.29 18.79 -18.45
C GLY A 728 -9.77 18.28 -17.07
N TYR A 729 -9.94 16.97 -16.90
CA TYR A 729 -10.29 16.31 -15.64
C TYR A 729 -9.56 14.97 -15.50
N SER A 730 -9.21 14.60 -14.27
CA SER A 730 -8.72 13.26 -13.94
C SER A 730 -9.86 12.42 -13.37
N TYR A 731 -9.93 11.16 -13.81
CA TYR A 731 -11.01 10.22 -13.51
C TYR A 731 -10.53 9.03 -12.65
N LEU A 732 -11.46 8.49 -11.85
CA LEU A 732 -11.49 7.11 -11.38
C LEU A 732 -12.74 6.46 -11.99
N VAL A 733 -12.63 5.17 -12.33
CA VAL A 733 -13.65 4.42 -13.07
C VAL A 733 -13.82 3.07 -12.41
N GLU A 734 -15.06 2.62 -12.24
CA GLU A 734 -15.40 1.23 -11.92
C GLU A 734 -16.60 0.81 -12.76
N PHE A 735 -16.54 -0.38 -13.38
CA PHE A 735 -17.61 -0.95 -14.21
C PHE A 735 -18.41 -2.04 -13.46
N ASP A 736 -19.55 -2.45 -14.01
CA ASP A 736 -20.16 -3.75 -13.75
C ASP A 736 -19.46 -4.88 -14.55
N ASP A 737 -19.75 -6.14 -14.21
CA ASP A 737 -19.09 -7.30 -14.83
C ASP A 737 -19.42 -7.44 -16.33
N GLU A 738 -20.59 -6.94 -16.74
CA GLU A 738 -21.08 -6.96 -18.13
C GLU A 738 -20.55 -5.78 -18.97
N CYS A 739 -19.79 -4.85 -18.36
CA CYS A 739 -19.35 -3.59 -18.96
C CYS A 739 -20.49 -2.68 -19.50
N SER A 740 -21.72 -2.85 -18.98
CA SER A 740 -22.95 -2.13 -19.36
C SER A 740 -23.16 -0.82 -18.59
N LEU A 741 -22.55 -0.72 -17.40
CA LEU A 741 -22.63 0.40 -16.47
C LEU A 741 -21.24 0.75 -15.96
N MET A 742 -21.00 2.05 -15.76
CA MET A 742 -19.80 2.51 -15.06
C MET A 742 -20.10 3.67 -14.12
N LEU A 743 -19.42 3.69 -12.99
CA LEU A 743 -19.23 4.89 -12.19
C LEU A 743 -18.04 5.67 -12.72
N LEU A 744 -18.23 6.98 -12.96
CA LEU A 744 -17.16 7.95 -13.15
C LEU A 744 -17.09 8.88 -11.94
N VAL A 745 -16.00 8.80 -11.17
CA VAL A 745 -15.61 9.85 -10.22
C VAL A 745 -14.59 10.75 -10.91
N TYR A 746 -14.82 12.06 -10.95
CA TYR A 746 -13.95 12.98 -11.67
C TYR A 746 -13.76 14.31 -10.95
N CYS A 747 -12.54 14.85 -11.03
CA CYS A 747 -12.18 16.15 -10.47
C CYS A 747 -11.10 16.83 -11.32
N ASN A 748 -10.86 18.10 -11.04
CA ASN A 748 -9.64 18.79 -11.46
C ASN A 748 -9.26 19.80 -10.37
N ILE A 749 -8.15 20.51 -10.53
CA ILE A 749 -7.70 21.46 -9.49
C ILE A 749 -8.74 22.55 -9.19
N GLN A 750 -9.59 22.89 -10.17
CA GLN A 750 -10.62 23.94 -10.08
C GLN A 750 -12.05 23.38 -9.83
N ARG A 751 -12.20 22.08 -9.51
CA ARG A 751 -13.51 21.45 -9.31
C ARG A 751 -13.44 20.34 -8.26
N LEU A 752 -14.31 20.44 -7.25
CA LEU A 752 -14.51 19.39 -6.26
C LEU A 752 -14.95 18.07 -6.94
N PRO A 753 -14.52 16.89 -6.43
CA PRO A 753 -14.91 15.61 -6.99
C PRO A 753 -16.42 15.44 -7.18
N SER A 754 -16.78 14.98 -8.37
CA SER A 754 -18.15 14.73 -8.83
C SER A 754 -18.28 13.25 -9.23
N CYS A 755 -19.41 12.62 -8.97
CA CYS A 755 -19.62 11.19 -9.13
C CYS A 755 -20.89 10.96 -9.96
N LYS A 756 -20.76 10.38 -11.17
CA LYS A 756 -21.85 10.13 -12.11
C LYS A 756 -21.85 8.68 -12.60
N VAL A 757 -23.02 8.04 -12.62
CA VAL A 757 -23.21 6.72 -13.22
C VAL A 757 -23.62 6.89 -14.67
N MET A 758 -22.96 6.16 -15.56
CA MET A 758 -23.19 6.16 -17.00
C MET A 758 -23.55 4.75 -17.47
N ARG A 759 -24.44 4.64 -18.47
CA ARG A 759 -24.70 3.39 -19.22
C ARG A 759 -23.82 3.39 -20.47
N VAL A 760 -23.29 2.22 -20.82
CA VAL A 760 -22.42 1.98 -21.96
C VAL A 760 -23.11 0.99 -22.89
N ASN A 761 -23.32 1.36 -24.14
CA ASN A 761 -23.95 0.52 -25.16
C ASN A 761 -23.02 0.40 -26.38
N GLN A 762 -22.87 -0.80 -26.95
CA GLN A 762 -22.20 -1.02 -28.23
C GLN A 762 -23.23 -1.03 -29.37
N THR A 763 -23.02 -0.21 -30.41
CA THR A 763 -23.89 -0.17 -31.62
C THR A 763 -23.24 -0.80 -32.85
N CYS A 764 -21.92 -1.00 -32.86
CA CYS A 764 -21.22 -1.71 -33.93
C CYS A 764 -21.16 -3.22 -33.65
N GLN A 765 -21.88 -4.01 -34.46
CA GLN A 765 -21.89 -5.48 -34.43
C GLN A 765 -20.51 -6.17 -34.59
N ASN A 766 -19.45 -5.41 -34.92
CA ASN A 766 -18.08 -5.89 -35.12
C ASN A 766 -17.08 -5.38 -34.07
N GLY A 767 -17.53 -5.18 -32.82
CA GLY A 767 -16.67 -4.77 -31.71
C GLY A 767 -15.96 -3.43 -31.93
N GLY A 768 -16.53 -2.55 -32.75
CA GLY A 768 -15.90 -1.30 -33.15
C GLY A 768 -15.93 -0.27 -32.03
N VAL A 769 -14.76 0.24 -31.61
CA VAL A 769 -14.67 1.29 -30.57
C VAL A 769 -15.51 2.53 -30.89
N ASN A 770 -15.71 2.86 -32.18
CA ASN A 770 -16.51 4.00 -32.62
C ASN A 770 -18.02 3.81 -32.43
N GLY A 771 -18.50 2.57 -32.28
CA GLY A 771 -19.91 2.26 -32.00
C GLY A 771 -20.32 2.41 -30.53
N ILE A 772 -19.35 2.64 -29.64
CA ILE A 772 -19.61 2.79 -28.20
C ILE A 772 -20.32 4.12 -27.93
N GLN A 773 -21.47 4.02 -27.29
CA GLN A 773 -22.28 5.15 -26.82
C GLN A 773 -22.32 5.15 -25.30
N ILE A 774 -22.29 6.34 -24.71
CA ILE A 774 -22.27 6.55 -23.27
C ILE A 774 -23.37 7.54 -22.90
N SER A 775 -24.33 7.15 -22.06
CA SER A 775 -25.44 7.99 -21.61
C SER A 775 -25.44 8.17 -20.09
N LEU A 776 -25.92 9.31 -19.59
CA LEU A 776 -25.96 9.63 -18.16
C LEU A 776 -27.17 8.95 -17.51
N MET A 777 -26.94 8.01 -16.59
CA MET A 777 -28.01 7.44 -15.76
C MET A 777 -28.32 8.35 -14.55
N GLY A 778 -27.30 8.95 -13.94
CA GLY A 778 -27.50 10.01 -12.94
C GLY A 778 -26.29 10.34 -12.09
N TYR A 779 -26.37 11.44 -11.36
CA TYR A 779 -25.34 11.90 -10.44
C TYR A 779 -25.56 11.35 -9.03
N LEU A 780 -24.56 10.63 -8.50
CA LEU A 780 -24.45 10.32 -7.07
C LEU A 780 -24.05 11.57 -6.27
N HIS A 781 -23.13 12.37 -6.81
CA HIS A 781 -22.67 13.61 -6.17
C HIS A 781 -22.21 14.61 -7.25
N GLU A 782 -22.57 15.88 -7.10
CA GLU A 782 -22.05 16.96 -7.95
C GLU A 782 -21.20 17.90 -7.10
N GLY A 783 -19.88 17.81 -7.27
CA GLY A 783 -18.94 18.72 -6.65
C GLY A 783 -18.99 20.11 -7.29
N GLY A 784 -18.99 21.15 -6.46
CA GLY A 784 -18.94 22.55 -6.87
C GLY A 784 -17.54 23.02 -7.29
N LYS A 785 -17.38 24.34 -7.40
CA LYS A 785 -16.06 24.99 -7.55
C LYS A 785 -15.56 25.44 -6.16
N PRO A 786 -14.29 25.18 -5.79
CA PRO A 786 -13.68 25.77 -4.61
C PRO A 786 -13.38 27.26 -4.82
N GLU A 787 -13.07 27.99 -3.73
CA GLU A 787 -12.55 29.36 -3.81
C GLU A 787 -11.18 29.38 -4.53
N PRO A 788 -10.84 30.40 -5.35
CA PRO A 788 -9.63 30.40 -6.17
C PRO A 788 -8.31 30.22 -5.42
N GLN A 789 -8.22 30.62 -4.15
CA GLN A 789 -7.03 30.40 -3.33
C GLN A 789 -6.72 28.92 -3.04
N TYR A 790 -7.71 28.03 -3.13
CA TYR A 790 -7.51 26.58 -3.02
C TYR A 790 -7.20 25.91 -4.37
N CYS A 791 -6.97 26.69 -5.43
CA CYS A 791 -6.58 26.23 -6.76
C CYS A 791 -5.09 26.53 -7.03
N PRO A 792 -4.14 25.64 -6.66
CA PRO A 792 -2.74 25.78 -7.09
C PRO A 792 -2.59 25.79 -8.61
N LYS A 793 -1.43 26.22 -9.11
CA LYS A 793 -1.13 26.24 -10.56
C LYS A 793 -0.06 25.20 -10.91
N ILE A 794 -0.27 24.46 -11.99
CA ILE A 794 0.75 23.55 -12.55
C ILE A 794 1.65 24.32 -13.51
N PHE A 795 2.95 24.06 -13.40
CA PHE A 795 4.01 24.54 -14.29
C PHE A 795 4.80 23.34 -14.84
N ARG A 796 5.56 23.58 -15.93
CA ARG A 796 6.33 22.55 -16.64
C ARG A 796 7.78 23.01 -16.93
N PRO A 797 8.59 23.31 -15.90
CA PRO A 797 9.98 23.72 -16.11
C PRO A 797 10.77 22.63 -16.87
N GLN A 798 11.60 23.07 -17.81
CA GLN A 798 12.53 22.22 -18.54
C GLN A 798 13.90 22.32 -17.89
N LEU A 799 14.41 21.22 -17.36
CA LEU A 799 15.70 21.14 -16.68
C LEU A 799 16.87 21.36 -17.66
N PRO A 800 18.08 21.70 -17.17
CA PRO A 800 19.29 21.79 -18.00
C PRO A 800 19.66 20.49 -18.75
N SER A 801 19.13 19.34 -18.35
CA SER A 801 19.26 18.07 -19.09
C SER A 801 18.37 17.98 -20.34
N GLY A 802 17.44 18.92 -20.52
CA GLY A 802 16.38 18.88 -21.52
C GLY A 802 15.10 18.18 -21.06
N ASP A 803 15.13 17.48 -19.92
CA ASP A 803 13.96 16.80 -19.34
C ASP A 803 12.91 17.81 -18.88
N ILE A 804 11.62 17.54 -19.16
CA ILE A 804 10.51 18.31 -18.61
C ILE A 804 10.03 17.65 -17.31
N VAL A 805 10.05 18.38 -16.20
CA VAL A 805 9.42 18.00 -14.93
C VAL A 805 8.16 18.82 -14.70
N TYR A 806 7.28 18.34 -13.83
CA TYR A 806 6.05 19.03 -13.47
C TYR A 806 6.13 19.58 -12.05
N ALA A 807 5.71 20.83 -11.89
CA ALA A 807 5.68 21.52 -10.62
C ALA A 807 4.27 22.04 -10.30
N MET A 808 3.94 22.14 -9.02
CA MET A 808 2.69 22.69 -8.53
C MET A 808 2.99 23.79 -7.51
N VAL A 809 2.52 25.01 -7.78
CA VAL A 809 2.72 26.18 -6.92
C VAL A 809 1.39 26.60 -6.29
N TYR A 810 1.36 26.62 -4.97
CA TYR A 810 0.31 27.26 -4.17
C TYR A 810 0.77 28.69 -3.89
N LYS A 811 -0.02 29.67 -4.35
CA LYS A 811 0.26 31.08 -4.07
C LYS A 811 -0.11 31.43 -2.63
N PRO A 812 0.63 32.36 -1.98
CA PRO A 812 0.17 33.03 -0.76
C PRO A 812 -1.27 33.53 -0.90
N HIS A 813 -2.08 33.41 0.15
CA HIS A 813 -3.46 33.94 0.13
C HIS A 813 -3.49 35.47 0.11
N ASN A 814 -2.48 36.12 0.68
CA ASN A 814 -2.17 37.55 0.63
C ASN A 814 -1.20 37.89 -0.51
N PHE A 815 -1.40 37.32 -1.70
CA PHE A 815 -0.51 37.55 -2.84
C PHE A 815 -0.68 38.96 -3.44
N GLU A 816 0.41 39.72 -3.45
CA GLU A 816 0.53 41.07 -3.99
C GLU A 816 1.61 41.11 -5.08
N MET A 817 1.54 42.11 -5.96
CA MET A 817 2.43 42.23 -7.11
C MET A 817 3.66 43.06 -6.76
N GLY A 818 4.86 42.53 -7.03
CA GLY A 818 6.12 43.16 -6.64
C GLY A 818 6.74 42.61 -5.35
N VAL A 819 6.02 41.76 -4.61
CA VAL A 819 6.47 41.17 -3.34
C VAL A 819 7.06 39.77 -3.54
N LYS A 820 8.19 39.47 -2.90
CA LYS A 820 8.82 38.14 -2.83
C LYS A 820 8.52 37.45 -1.49
N TYR A 821 8.12 36.17 -1.54
CA TYR A 821 7.59 35.45 -0.37
C TYR A 821 8.49 34.29 0.09
N PRO A 822 8.62 34.07 1.41
CA PRO A 822 9.33 32.90 1.94
C PRO A 822 8.68 31.61 1.43
N THR A 823 9.52 30.67 1.01
CA THR A 823 9.12 29.55 0.16
C THR A 823 9.34 28.20 0.83
N VAL A 824 8.33 27.33 0.80
CA VAL A 824 8.41 25.96 1.31
C VAL A 824 8.35 24.99 0.13
N LEU A 825 9.46 24.30 -0.13
CA LEU A 825 9.53 23.17 -1.04
C LEU A 825 9.06 21.90 -0.31
N ASN A 826 7.82 21.48 -0.57
CA ASN A 826 7.31 20.19 -0.10
C ASN A 826 7.71 19.10 -1.10
N VAL A 827 8.65 18.26 -0.71
CA VAL A 827 9.21 17.18 -1.52
C VAL A 827 8.66 15.81 -1.10
N TYR A 828 8.42 14.94 -2.10
CA TYR A 828 8.45 13.49 -1.90
C TYR A 828 9.58 12.89 -2.73
N GLY A 829 9.59 13.11 -4.06
CA GLY A 829 10.70 12.82 -4.98
C GLY A 829 11.04 11.35 -5.24
N GLY A 830 10.63 10.43 -4.36
CA GLY A 830 10.85 8.99 -4.50
C GLY A 830 9.97 8.29 -5.56
N PRO A 831 10.23 7.00 -5.80
CA PRO A 831 9.48 6.17 -6.74
C PRO A 831 8.03 5.94 -6.30
N GLU A 832 7.25 5.28 -7.17
CA GLU A 832 5.84 4.90 -6.93
C GLU A 832 4.82 6.05 -6.74
N VAL A 833 5.28 7.29 -6.55
CA VAL A 833 4.45 8.47 -6.27
C VAL A 833 4.50 9.50 -7.42
N GLN A 834 3.40 10.23 -7.59
CA GLN A 834 3.29 11.45 -8.40
C GLN A 834 2.45 12.46 -7.62
N THR A 835 3.02 13.61 -7.25
CA THR A 835 2.33 14.66 -6.48
C THR A 835 1.57 15.63 -7.40
N VAL A 836 2.16 15.94 -8.56
CA VAL A 836 1.70 16.93 -9.53
C VAL A 836 0.85 16.27 -10.62
N ASN A 837 -0.46 16.36 -10.44
CA ASN A 837 -1.49 15.94 -11.40
C ASN A 837 -2.75 16.80 -11.21
N ASN A 838 -3.60 16.85 -12.24
CA ASN A 838 -4.78 17.70 -12.28
C ASN A 838 -5.95 17.07 -11.51
N THR A 839 -5.80 17.01 -10.19
CA THR A 839 -6.81 16.56 -9.21
C THR A 839 -7.03 17.63 -8.15
N PHE A 840 -8.22 17.66 -7.54
CA PHE A 840 -8.47 18.58 -6.42
C PHE A 840 -7.65 18.18 -5.20
N LYS A 841 -6.92 19.13 -4.59
CA LYS A 841 -5.89 18.84 -3.57
C LYS A 841 -6.42 18.89 -2.14
N GLY A 842 -7.36 19.80 -1.83
CA GLY A 842 -8.28 19.75 -0.69
C GLY A 842 -7.69 19.29 0.65
N LYS A 843 -8.39 18.36 1.33
CA LYS A 843 -7.96 17.79 2.62
C LYS A 843 -6.67 16.97 2.52
N HIS A 844 -6.38 16.33 1.37
CA HIS A 844 -5.18 15.52 1.18
C HIS A 844 -3.89 16.36 1.22
N GLN A 845 -3.95 17.60 0.74
CA GLN A 845 -2.85 18.58 0.81
C GLN A 845 -3.16 19.72 1.79
N LEU A 846 -3.84 19.40 2.90
CA LEU A 846 -4.18 20.33 3.99
C LEU A 846 -3.00 21.24 4.38
N ARG A 847 -1.80 20.67 4.52
CA ARG A 847 -0.60 21.38 4.98
C ARG A 847 -0.14 22.42 3.97
N MET A 848 -0.25 22.13 2.67
CA MET A 848 0.11 23.06 1.60
C MET A 848 -0.84 24.27 1.59
N HIS A 849 -2.14 24.01 1.70
CA HIS A 849 -3.15 25.08 1.82
C HIS A 849 -3.05 25.86 3.14
N MET A 850 -2.60 25.24 4.23
CA MET A 850 -2.36 25.90 5.51
C MET A 850 -1.15 26.84 5.45
N LEU A 851 -0.04 26.40 4.85
CA LEU A 851 1.16 27.22 4.62
C LEU A 851 0.86 28.40 3.68
N ALA A 852 0.18 28.15 2.56
CA ALA A 852 -0.29 29.19 1.65
C ALA A 852 -1.23 30.21 2.33
N ALA A 853 -2.07 29.75 3.26
CA ALA A 853 -2.93 30.60 4.07
C ALA A 853 -2.18 31.44 5.13
N GLN A 854 -0.93 31.08 5.46
CA GLN A 854 -0.06 31.89 6.33
C GLN A 854 0.90 32.80 5.56
N GLY A 855 0.88 32.79 4.22
CA GLY A 855 1.68 33.69 3.39
C GLY A 855 2.93 33.07 2.78
N TYR A 856 3.22 31.79 3.03
CA TYR A 856 4.32 31.10 2.36
C TYR A 856 3.95 30.80 0.90
N CYS A 857 4.92 30.93 -0.01
CA CYS A 857 4.82 30.29 -1.32
C CYS A 857 5.10 28.80 -1.14
N VAL A 858 4.26 27.89 -1.65
CA VAL A 858 4.45 26.45 -1.44
C VAL A 858 4.58 25.73 -2.77
N ILE A 859 5.62 24.92 -2.92
CA ILE A 859 6.01 24.31 -4.20
C ILE A 859 6.15 22.80 -4.00
N CYS A 860 5.58 22.02 -4.91
CA CYS A 860 5.80 20.57 -5.04
C CYS A 860 6.32 20.27 -6.44
N ILE A 861 7.35 19.43 -6.60
CA ILE A 861 7.95 19.12 -7.90
C ILE A 861 8.14 17.60 -8.03
N ASP A 862 7.66 17.03 -9.14
CA ASP A 862 7.87 15.62 -9.48
C ASP A 862 9.17 15.48 -10.30
N SER A 863 10.29 15.29 -9.60
CA SER A 863 11.63 15.04 -10.14
C SER A 863 11.77 13.67 -10.80
N ARG A 864 12.86 13.45 -11.56
CA ARG A 864 13.22 12.12 -12.07
C ARG A 864 13.34 11.12 -10.91
N GLY A 865 12.88 9.89 -11.12
CA GLY A 865 12.54 8.95 -10.05
C GLY A 865 11.03 8.78 -9.81
N SER A 866 10.23 9.83 -9.98
CA SER A 866 8.77 9.76 -9.77
C SER A 866 8.01 8.97 -10.85
N ARG A 867 6.81 8.50 -10.50
CA ARG A 867 5.97 7.60 -11.31
C ARG A 867 5.30 8.31 -12.49
N HIS A 868 4.56 7.56 -13.31
CA HIS A 868 3.63 8.08 -14.33
C HIS A 868 4.32 8.82 -15.48
N ARG A 869 5.58 8.47 -15.76
CA ARG A 869 6.46 9.08 -16.78
C ARG A 869 7.26 8.05 -17.60
N GLY A 870 6.92 6.76 -17.49
CA GLY A 870 7.65 5.67 -18.13
C GLY A 870 8.95 5.29 -17.41
N LYS A 871 9.41 4.08 -17.68
CA LYS A 871 10.49 3.41 -16.94
C LYS A 871 11.81 4.16 -16.99
N ARG A 872 12.14 4.74 -18.15
CA ARG A 872 13.36 5.56 -18.32
C ARG A 872 13.38 6.80 -17.41
N PHE A 873 12.23 7.37 -17.08
CA PHE A 873 12.15 8.52 -16.17
C PHE A 873 12.27 8.07 -14.70
N GLU A 874 11.56 6.98 -14.35
CA GLU A 874 11.61 6.34 -13.03
C GLU A 874 13.02 5.80 -12.69
N SER A 875 13.72 5.20 -13.65
CA SER A 875 14.99 4.48 -13.42
C SER A 875 16.23 5.35 -13.19
N HIS A 876 16.11 6.69 -13.17
CA HIS A 876 17.25 7.59 -12.92
C HIS A 876 17.89 7.36 -11.54
N ILE A 877 17.07 7.08 -10.52
CA ILE A 877 17.49 6.85 -9.13
C ILE A 877 18.12 5.47 -8.91
N ARG A 878 18.17 4.60 -9.93
CA ARG A 878 18.70 3.23 -9.80
C ARG A 878 20.12 3.25 -9.25
N GLY A 879 20.31 2.56 -8.13
CA GLY A 879 21.56 2.46 -7.38
C GLY A 879 22.00 3.76 -6.69
N ARG A 880 21.22 4.85 -6.79
CA ARG A 880 21.68 6.24 -6.54
C ARG A 880 20.58 7.13 -5.94
N MET A 881 19.70 6.56 -5.11
CA MET A 881 18.67 7.30 -4.39
C MET A 881 19.27 8.46 -3.58
N GLY A 882 18.68 9.66 -3.65
CA GLY A 882 19.15 10.89 -2.99
C GLY A 882 20.29 11.62 -3.69
N GLN A 883 20.64 11.26 -4.93
CA GLN A 883 21.73 11.89 -5.70
C GLN A 883 21.23 12.64 -6.94
N VAL A 884 20.07 12.26 -7.50
CA VAL A 884 19.54 12.86 -8.74
C VAL A 884 18.44 13.87 -8.40
N GLU A 885 17.57 13.48 -7.48
CA GLU A 885 16.29 14.12 -7.20
C GLU A 885 16.47 15.59 -6.79
N LEU A 886 17.41 15.87 -5.89
CA LEU A 886 17.64 17.23 -5.37
C LEU A 886 18.19 18.19 -6.42
N THR A 887 18.93 17.71 -7.43
CA THR A 887 19.39 18.56 -8.54
C THR A 887 18.18 19.03 -9.36
N ASP A 888 17.26 18.12 -9.69
CA ASP A 888 16.01 18.45 -10.39
C ASP A 888 15.15 19.41 -9.58
N GLN A 889 15.05 19.21 -8.26
CA GLN A 889 14.28 20.09 -7.36
C GLN A 889 14.86 21.52 -7.35
N VAL A 890 16.18 21.67 -7.19
CA VAL A 890 16.86 22.97 -7.12
C VAL A 890 16.83 23.71 -8.46
N ASP A 891 17.07 23.02 -9.58
CA ASP A 891 17.05 23.66 -10.90
C ASP A 891 15.62 24.03 -11.31
N ALA A 892 14.62 23.18 -11.06
CA ALA A 892 13.22 23.54 -11.28
C ALA A 892 12.76 24.69 -10.37
N LEU A 893 13.23 24.76 -9.11
CA LEU A 893 12.95 25.87 -8.20
C LEU A 893 13.51 27.20 -8.72
N ARG A 894 14.76 27.23 -9.20
CA ARG A 894 15.36 28.41 -9.84
C ARG A 894 14.56 28.87 -11.07
N ILE A 895 14.26 27.95 -11.98
CA ILE A 895 13.47 28.23 -13.19
C ILE A 895 12.08 28.80 -12.82
N LEU A 896 11.47 28.32 -11.73
CA LEU A 896 10.21 28.87 -11.23
C LEU A 896 10.40 30.26 -10.61
N ALA A 897 11.48 30.52 -9.87
CA ALA A 897 11.76 31.86 -9.34
C ALA A 897 11.89 32.90 -10.46
N ASP A 898 12.71 32.61 -11.47
CA ASP A 898 12.92 33.47 -12.65
C ASP A 898 11.60 33.71 -13.43
N GLN A 899 10.76 32.68 -13.56
CA GLN A 899 9.48 32.77 -14.29
C GLN A 899 8.35 33.46 -13.52
N LEU A 900 8.48 33.60 -12.20
CA LEU A 900 7.38 34.03 -11.33
C LEU A 900 7.66 35.35 -10.61
N GLY A 901 8.91 35.66 -10.29
CA GLY A 901 9.32 36.91 -9.63
C GLY A 901 8.92 37.07 -8.15
N TYR A 902 8.03 36.22 -7.62
CA TYR A 902 7.52 36.29 -6.23
C TYR A 902 8.04 35.19 -5.29
N ILE A 903 9.04 34.41 -5.72
CA ILE A 903 9.71 33.40 -4.88
C ILE A 903 10.94 34.06 -4.27
N ASP A 904 11.01 34.06 -2.94
CA ASP A 904 12.23 34.42 -2.21
C ASP A 904 13.18 33.21 -2.20
N MET A 905 14.33 33.34 -2.87
CA MET A 905 15.36 32.30 -2.94
C MET A 905 16.34 32.32 -1.76
N GLU A 906 16.36 33.38 -0.96
CA GLU A 906 17.13 33.44 0.28
C GLU A 906 16.32 32.93 1.49
N ARG A 907 15.01 32.74 1.36
CA ARG A 907 14.16 32.14 2.40
C ARG A 907 13.43 30.90 1.91
N VAL A 908 14.21 29.86 1.58
CA VAL A 908 13.69 28.54 1.18
C VAL A 908 13.85 27.50 2.30
N ALA A 909 12.74 26.88 2.69
CA ALA A 909 12.71 25.68 3.51
C ALA A 909 12.39 24.42 2.67
N ILE A 910 12.94 23.27 3.06
CA ILE A 910 12.59 21.96 2.49
C ILE A 910 11.83 21.10 3.52
N HIS A 911 10.74 20.47 3.08
CA HIS A 911 9.84 19.71 3.95
C HIS A 911 9.37 18.43 3.27
N GLY A 912 9.30 17.33 4.03
CA GLY A 912 8.70 16.09 3.54
C GLY A 912 8.51 15.02 4.62
N TRP A 913 7.87 13.93 4.23
CA TRP A 913 7.63 12.75 5.08
C TRP A 913 8.10 11.48 4.37
N SER A 914 8.55 10.46 5.10
CA SER A 914 9.10 9.22 4.53
C SER A 914 10.29 9.51 3.61
N TYR A 915 10.26 9.09 2.34
CA TYR A 915 11.27 9.47 1.32
C TYR A 915 11.43 11.00 1.19
N GLY A 916 10.36 11.78 1.35
CA GLY A 916 10.44 13.24 1.39
C GLY A 916 11.20 13.77 2.61
N GLY A 917 11.15 13.06 3.73
CA GLY A 917 11.96 13.35 4.92
C GLY A 917 13.44 13.04 4.68
N TYR A 918 13.74 11.92 4.01
CA TYR A 918 15.09 11.59 3.54
C TYR A 918 15.65 12.68 2.61
N LEU A 919 14.89 13.10 1.59
CA LEU A 919 15.31 14.20 0.71
C LEU A 919 15.40 15.55 1.42
N SER A 920 14.63 15.80 2.48
CA SER A 920 14.78 17.01 3.30
C SER A 920 16.13 17.05 4.03
N LEU A 921 16.58 15.90 4.57
CA LEU A 921 17.92 15.77 5.18
C LEU A 921 19.04 15.90 4.15
N MET A 922 18.92 15.19 3.02
CA MET A 922 19.91 15.24 1.94
C MET A 922 19.99 16.64 1.31
N GLY A 923 18.87 17.35 1.21
CA GLY A 923 18.81 18.74 0.74
C GLY A 923 19.59 19.69 1.62
N LEU A 924 19.41 19.60 2.95
CA LEU A 924 20.12 20.45 3.91
C LEU A 924 21.65 20.29 3.85
N VAL A 925 22.15 19.07 3.61
CA VAL A 925 23.61 18.80 3.56
C VAL A 925 24.25 18.95 2.17
N GLN A 926 23.49 18.80 1.09
CA GLN A 926 23.98 18.95 -0.29
C GLN A 926 23.83 20.38 -0.82
N PHE A 927 22.79 21.11 -0.39
CA PHE A 927 22.48 22.47 -0.82
C PHE A 927 22.19 23.44 0.35
N PRO A 928 23.05 23.50 1.40
CA PRO A 928 22.84 24.35 2.60
C PRO A 928 22.76 25.85 2.30
N GLN A 929 23.21 26.29 1.12
CA GLN A 929 23.09 27.66 0.62
C GLN A 929 21.68 27.98 0.09
N ILE A 930 20.95 26.98 -0.40
CA ILE A 930 19.56 27.13 -0.87
C ILE A 930 18.61 26.88 0.30
N PHE A 931 18.70 25.70 0.92
CA PHE A 931 17.79 25.30 1.98
C PHE A 931 18.28 25.81 3.34
N LYS A 932 17.69 26.93 3.78
CA LYS A 932 18.02 27.52 5.09
C LYS A 932 17.52 26.63 6.23
N VAL A 933 16.32 26.08 6.09
CA VAL A 933 15.66 25.21 7.08
C VAL A 933 15.21 23.89 6.44
N ALA A 934 15.34 22.76 7.15
CA ALA A 934 14.80 21.47 6.74
C ALA A 934 13.94 20.80 7.83
N ILE A 935 12.82 20.22 7.41
CA ILE A 935 11.85 19.54 8.29
C ILE A 935 11.63 18.11 7.77
N ALA A 936 12.18 17.13 8.47
CA ALA A 936 12.24 15.74 8.03
C ALA A 936 11.32 14.85 8.88
N GLY A 937 10.18 14.46 8.32
CA GLY A 937 9.23 13.53 8.93
C GLY A 937 9.51 12.07 8.57
N ALA A 938 9.52 11.17 9.56
CA ALA A 938 9.80 9.74 9.43
C ALA A 938 10.91 9.39 8.40
N PRO A 939 12.12 9.98 8.47
CA PRO A 939 13.10 9.89 7.41
C PRO A 939 13.87 8.56 7.43
N VAL A 940 14.07 7.96 6.25
CA VAL A 940 15.12 6.95 6.06
C VAL A 940 16.48 7.63 6.16
N THR A 941 17.38 7.10 6.98
CA THR A 941 18.73 7.66 7.24
C THR A 941 19.89 6.77 6.78
N ASN A 942 19.63 5.47 6.58
CA ASN A 942 20.53 4.50 5.98
C ASN A 942 19.66 3.39 5.37
N TRP A 943 19.86 3.09 4.09
CA TRP A 943 19.12 2.08 3.33
C TRP A 943 19.31 0.65 3.84
N GLU A 944 20.42 0.34 4.53
CA GLU A 944 20.63 -0.97 5.20
C GLU A 944 19.64 -1.26 6.35
N TYR A 945 18.92 -0.25 6.84
CA TYR A 945 17.97 -0.42 7.95
C TYR A 945 16.52 -0.63 7.48
N TYR A 946 16.27 -0.39 6.19
CA TYR A 946 14.97 -0.55 5.52
C TYR A 946 14.88 -1.94 4.86
N ASP A 947 13.74 -2.30 4.29
CA ASP A 947 13.41 -3.68 3.92
C ASP A 947 14.06 -4.17 2.60
N THR A 948 13.97 -5.47 2.33
CA THR A 948 14.44 -6.12 1.08
C THR A 948 13.65 -5.71 -0.17
N GLY A 949 12.32 -5.69 -0.09
CA GLY A 949 11.40 -5.53 -1.22
C GLY A 949 11.46 -4.14 -1.84
N TYR A 950 11.52 -3.09 -1.03
CA TYR A 950 11.79 -1.73 -1.52
C TYR A 950 13.25 -1.56 -1.92
N THR A 951 14.17 -1.83 -0.97
CA THR A 951 15.54 -1.33 -1.10
C THR A 951 16.31 -2.08 -2.20
N GLU A 952 16.19 -3.40 -2.30
CA GLU A 952 16.93 -4.17 -3.31
C GLU A 952 16.40 -3.92 -4.74
N ARG A 953 15.11 -3.58 -4.89
CA ARG A 953 14.50 -3.18 -6.17
C ARG A 953 15.18 -1.95 -6.76
N TYR A 954 15.44 -0.94 -5.94
CA TYR A 954 15.95 0.36 -6.39
C TYR A 954 17.47 0.50 -6.25
N MET A 955 18.08 -0.16 -5.26
CA MET A 955 19.51 -0.01 -4.90
C MET A 955 20.37 -1.27 -5.13
N ASP A 956 19.79 -2.40 -5.56
CA ASP A 956 20.43 -3.74 -5.54
C ASP A 956 20.80 -4.18 -4.11
N LEU A 957 21.43 -5.35 -3.97
CA LEU A 957 21.99 -5.84 -2.71
C LEU A 957 23.14 -4.94 -2.23
N PRO A 958 23.32 -4.72 -0.91
CA PRO A 958 24.36 -3.83 -0.38
C PRO A 958 25.78 -4.12 -0.92
N HIS A 959 26.16 -5.40 -1.01
CA HIS A 959 27.46 -5.84 -1.51
C HIS A 959 27.65 -5.74 -3.04
N HIS A 960 26.58 -5.47 -3.81
CA HIS A 960 26.68 -5.13 -5.23
C HIS A 960 26.76 -3.62 -5.48
N ASN A 961 26.40 -2.79 -4.48
CA ASN A 961 26.27 -1.35 -4.65
C ASN A 961 26.73 -0.56 -3.41
N GLU A 962 27.85 -0.95 -2.81
CA GLU A 962 28.41 -0.30 -1.61
C GLU A 962 28.53 1.22 -1.76
N ALA A 963 28.96 1.68 -2.96
CA ALA A 963 29.05 3.10 -3.29
C ALA A 963 27.69 3.82 -3.27
N GLY A 964 26.63 3.18 -3.79
CA GLY A 964 25.28 3.73 -3.79
C GLY A 964 24.66 3.78 -2.40
N TYR A 965 24.78 2.70 -1.61
CA TYR A 965 24.34 2.68 -0.21
C TYR A 965 25.09 3.72 0.64
N SER A 966 26.41 3.85 0.44
CA SER A 966 27.24 4.85 1.11
C SER A 966 26.81 6.28 0.75
N ALA A 967 26.67 6.60 -0.54
CA ALA A 967 26.26 7.94 -0.99
C ALA A 967 24.76 8.23 -0.75
N GLY A 968 23.93 7.21 -0.54
CA GLY A 968 22.53 7.32 -0.12
C GLY A 968 22.32 7.31 1.40
N SER A 969 23.37 7.22 2.22
CA SER A 969 23.24 7.24 3.68
C SER A 969 23.52 8.63 4.26
N VAL A 970 22.49 9.24 4.84
CA VAL A 970 22.58 10.53 5.55
C VAL A 970 23.66 10.50 6.64
N LEU A 971 23.91 9.33 7.24
CA LEU A 971 24.92 9.14 8.30
C LEU A 971 26.35 9.48 7.84
N ASN A 972 26.65 9.41 6.54
CA ASN A 972 27.96 9.78 5.98
C ASN A 972 28.12 11.30 5.78
N TYR A 973 27.03 12.06 5.81
CA TYR A 973 27.01 13.52 5.66
C TYR A 973 26.86 14.26 6.99
N VAL A 974 26.97 13.58 8.13
CA VAL A 974 26.77 14.13 9.49
C VAL A 974 27.63 15.38 9.77
N ASN A 975 28.86 15.44 9.27
CA ASN A 975 29.73 16.61 9.44
C ASN A 975 29.31 17.82 8.58
N SER A 976 28.56 17.58 7.49
CA SER A 976 28.03 18.59 6.57
C SER A 976 26.68 19.15 7.01
N PHE A 977 26.13 18.70 8.15
CA PHE A 977 24.98 19.39 8.74
C PHE A 977 25.37 20.79 9.23
N PRO A 978 24.43 21.75 9.22
CA PRO A 978 24.68 23.11 9.68
C PRO A 978 25.16 23.18 11.13
N GLU A 979 25.82 24.27 11.49
CA GLU A 979 26.27 24.56 12.86
C GLU A 979 25.39 25.60 13.57
N GLU A 980 24.49 26.25 12.82
CA GLU A 980 23.49 27.14 13.37
C GLU A 980 22.28 26.35 13.91
N ASP A 981 21.80 26.74 15.10
CA ASP A 981 20.54 26.25 15.68
C ASP A 981 19.33 26.53 14.77
N ASN A 982 18.20 25.87 15.05
CA ASN A 982 16.91 26.05 14.37
C ASN A 982 16.85 25.71 12.87
N ARG A 983 17.93 25.22 12.26
CA ARG A 983 17.95 24.82 10.84
C ARG A 983 17.41 23.42 10.53
N LEU A 984 17.30 22.54 11.53
CA LEU A 984 16.86 21.15 11.35
C LEU A 984 15.79 20.76 12.38
N LEU A 985 14.63 20.28 11.90
CA LEU A 985 13.60 19.63 12.71
C LEU A 985 13.37 18.19 12.26
N LEU A 986 13.61 17.24 13.16
CA LEU A 986 13.31 15.81 13.01
C LEU A 986 11.94 15.51 13.62
N ILE A 987 11.08 14.79 12.90
CA ILE A 987 9.74 14.39 13.37
C ILE A 987 9.54 12.90 13.13
N HIS A 988 9.06 12.13 14.12
CA HIS A 988 8.91 10.68 13.96
C HIS A 988 7.84 10.09 14.90
N GLY A 989 7.10 9.09 14.43
CA GLY A 989 6.38 8.14 15.30
C GLY A 989 7.37 7.25 16.07
N LEU A 990 7.10 6.96 17.34
CA LEU A 990 7.97 6.12 18.16
C LEU A 990 7.78 4.62 17.89
N ILE A 991 6.57 4.23 17.46
CA ILE A 991 6.17 2.85 17.19
C ILE A 991 6.00 2.58 15.68
N ASP A 992 6.67 3.37 14.85
CA ASP A 992 6.76 3.17 13.40
C ASP A 992 7.42 1.82 13.09
N GLU A 993 6.62 0.88 12.55
CA GLU A 993 7.04 -0.46 12.13
C GLU A 993 7.36 -0.55 10.62
N ASN A 994 7.47 0.60 9.94
CA ASN A 994 7.93 0.70 8.55
C ASN A 994 9.30 1.38 8.51
N VAL A 995 9.33 2.71 8.66
CA VAL A 995 10.59 3.44 8.84
C VAL A 995 10.88 3.45 10.32
N HIS A 996 11.51 2.40 10.82
CA HIS A 996 11.79 2.25 12.25
C HIS A 996 12.41 3.50 12.89
N PHE A 997 11.93 3.90 14.08
CA PHE A 997 12.51 5.02 14.86
C PHE A 997 14.04 4.90 15.08
N TYR A 998 14.59 3.69 14.95
CA TYR A 998 16.01 3.40 14.83
C TYR A 998 16.75 4.31 13.82
N HIS A 999 16.13 4.68 12.69
CA HIS A 999 16.69 5.63 11.73
C HIS A 999 17.02 6.99 12.36
N THR A 1000 16.07 7.57 13.10
CA THR A 1000 16.26 8.84 13.81
C THR A 1000 17.19 8.67 15.01
N SER A 1001 17.08 7.59 15.79
CA SER A 1001 17.95 7.39 16.96
C SER A 1001 19.44 7.21 16.57
N ARG A 1002 19.71 6.58 15.42
CA ARG A 1002 21.07 6.48 14.85
C ARG A 1002 21.57 7.82 14.30
N LEU A 1003 20.71 8.62 13.66
CA LEU A 1003 21.09 9.96 13.18
C LEU A 1003 21.41 10.91 14.33
N ILE A 1004 20.54 11.04 15.34
CA ILE A 1004 20.80 11.92 16.49
C ILE A 1004 22.02 11.45 17.30
N SER A 1005 22.27 10.13 17.39
CA SER A 1005 23.50 9.61 18.00
C SER A 1005 24.76 10.04 17.25
N ALA A 1006 24.69 10.26 15.93
CA ALA A 1006 25.80 10.74 15.13
C ALA A 1006 25.94 12.27 15.19
N LEU A 1007 24.83 13.01 15.10
CA LEU A 1007 24.79 14.48 15.23
C LEU A 1007 25.34 14.93 16.60
N ASN A 1008 24.92 14.30 17.70
CA ASN A 1008 25.47 14.55 19.03
C ASN A 1008 26.98 14.29 19.11
N LYS A 1009 27.48 13.24 18.45
CA LYS A 1009 28.93 12.94 18.40
C LYS A 1009 29.73 13.97 17.59
N ALA A 1010 29.09 14.60 16.61
CA ALA A 1010 29.66 15.67 15.79
C ALA A 1010 29.39 17.10 16.34
N ASN A 1011 28.71 17.21 17.49
CA ASN A 1011 28.24 18.48 18.08
C ASN A 1011 27.37 19.33 17.13
N LYS A 1012 26.55 18.70 16.29
CA LYS A 1012 25.63 19.39 15.36
C LYS A 1012 24.25 19.55 16.00
N PRO A 1013 23.65 20.76 15.98
CA PRO A 1013 22.34 21.02 16.58
C PRO A 1013 21.21 20.35 15.79
N TYR A 1014 20.13 19.99 16.48
CA TYR A 1014 18.90 19.50 15.88
C TYR A 1014 17.72 19.71 16.84
N ASP A 1015 16.55 19.99 16.26
CA ASP A 1015 15.27 20.01 16.97
C ASP A 1015 14.58 18.64 16.75
N LEU A 1016 13.93 18.07 17.78
CA LEU A 1016 13.33 16.72 17.70
C LEU A 1016 11.92 16.70 18.29
N HIS A 1017 10.96 16.18 17.52
CA HIS A 1017 9.58 16.00 17.94
C HIS A 1017 9.12 14.54 17.74
N VAL A 1018 8.89 13.82 18.83
CA VAL A 1018 8.50 12.40 18.82
C VAL A 1018 7.01 12.28 19.14
N PHE A 1019 6.30 11.43 18.39
CA PHE A 1019 4.92 11.03 18.68
C PHE A 1019 4.89 9.62 19.29
N PRO A 1020 4.69 9.44 20.61
CA PRO A 1020 4.85 8.14 21.27
C PRO A 1020 3.85 7.07 20.83
N GLU A 1021 2.64 7.47 20.44
CA GLU A 1021 1.52 6.58 20.11
C GLU A 1021 1.32 6.37 18.60
N GLU A 1022 2.19 6.94 17.76
CA GLU A 1022 2.01 6.98 16.30
C GLU A 1022 3.01 6.09 15.56
N ARG A 1023 2.53 5.52 14.44
CA ARG A 1023 3.27 4.69 13.49
C ARG A 1023 3.80 5.57 12.33
N HIS A 1024 4.04 4.97 11.16
CA HIS A 1024 4.41 5.72 9.95
C HIS A 1024 3.36 6.76 9.54
N SER A 1025 2.08 6.41 9.73
CA SER A 1025 0.95 7.32 9.61
C SER A 1025 0.61 7.97 10.95
N LEU A 1026 0.46 9.30 10.98
CA LEU A 1026 -0.16 9.99 12.11
C LEU A 1026 -1.69 9.79 12.03
N ARG A 1027 -2.26 8.95 12.90
CA ARG A 1027 -3.70 8.66 12.96
C ARG A 1027 -4.45 9.54 13.96
N ASN A 1028 -3.88 9.84 15.12
CA ASN A 1028 -4.57 10.63 16.12
C ASN A 1028 -4.75 12.07 15.62
N LEU A 1029 -5.96 12.60 15.77
CA LEU A 1029 -6.30 13.97 15.39
C LEU A 1029 -5.52 15.00 16.21
N GLU A 1030 -5.11 14.65 17.43
CA GLU A 1030 -4.34 15.54 18.31
C GLU A 1030 -2.86 15.60 17.91
N SER A 1031 -2.21 14.47 17.65
CA SER A 1031 -0.85 14.41 17.06
C SER A 1031 -0.79 15.18 15.74
N ASN A 1032 -1.80 14.99 14.88
CA ASN A 1032 -1.95 15.71 13.61
C ASN A 1032 -2.00 17.24 13.80
N LYS A 1033 -2.81 17.73 14.74
CA LYS A 1033 -2.91 19.17 15.06
C LYS A 1033 -1.60 19.68 15.66
N ASN A 1034 -0.93 18.89 16.51
CA ASN A 1034 0.33 19.26 17.15
C ASN A 1034 1.45 19.38 16.11
N TYR A 1035 1.63 18.38 15.25
CA TYR A 1035 2.55 18.41 14.11
C TYR A 1035 2.35 19.68 13.27
N GLU A 1036 1.12 19.98 12.87
CA GLU A 1036 0.83 21.16 12.05
C GLU A 1036 1.06 22.48 12.79
N THR A 1037 0.88 22.51 14.12
CA THR A 1037 1.24 23.66 14.96
C THR A 1037 2.77 23.82 15.06
N LYS A 1038 3.53 22.72 15.25
CA LYS A 1038 5.00 22.73 15.28
C LYS A 1038 5.61 23.09 13.92
N LEU A 1039 5.01 22.63 12.82
CA LEU A 1039 5.38 22.99 11.45
C LEU A 1039 5.26 24.51 11.24
N LEU A 1040 4.11 25.11 11.56
CA LEU A 1040 3.94 26.57 11.50
C LEU A 1040 4.83 27.33 12.49
N SER A 1041 5.09 26.75 13.68
CA SER A 1041 5.93 27.39 14.71
C SER A 1041 7.42 27.35 14.40
N PHE A 1042 7.89 26.38 13.62
CA PHE A 1042 9.32 26.21 13.28
C PHE A 1042 9.71 26.97 12.00
N LEU A 1043 8.78 27.12 11.05
CA LEU A 1043 8.99 27.91 9.83
C LEU A 1043 9.08 29.43 10.08
N GLN A 1044 8.83 29.91 11.30
CA GLN A 1044 9.06 31.32 11.66
C GLN A 1044 10.56 31.66 11.82
N ASN A 1045 11.42 30.63 11.84
CA ASN A 1045 12.88 30.76 11.86
C ASN A 1045 13.48 30.90 10.45
N LEU A 1046 12.67 31.27 9.45
CA LEU A 1046 13.00 31.31 8.02
C LEU A 1046 13.05 32.74 7.46
#